data_AF-A0A2H5ZRZ5-F1
#
_entry.id   AF-A0A2H5ZRZ5-F1
#
_cell.length_a   1.000
_cell.length_b   1.000
_cell.length_c   1.000
_cell.angle_alpha   90.00
_cell.angle_beta   90.00
_cell.angle_gamma   90.00
#
_symmetry.space_group_name_H-M   'P 1'
#
loop_
_entity.id
_entity.type
_entity.pdbx_description
1 polymer ?
#
loop_
_entity_poly.entity_id
_entity_poly.type
_entity_poly.pdbx_seq_one_letter_code
_entity_poly.pdbx_strand_id
1 'polypeptide(L)'
;MRWTGFLWVVVVALSWAWAQPGPPDLAGSWAASRIQVLLERRVVDTDPDGLFRPESTLTRARFVRWLVTARGLPAVRPDRPSYPDVQVSSPEAAFVEAAARYGLLPEESRFRPHEPLRRAEAVDWVVRALGYTWEASWLAVRTNAEPSSAPLLLAARTEPPLLEEPWGAPQRDRFITRAEAASLLWAYLRAVEEGVRLRYEQELAPGVSVVVEKRGALRTLPIWRVQVGAFANPDNARRLADRMRSAGFVAFVDEVDGLYKVRVGSFATRQEAGELAQRLKVEGLPTWVLSTVRDLERLSVPQWVAALRVDPRRFEVRPVLARDRVPGRERTSDMAKRAGAVAATNGGFFAPDGDPLGGLVIDGEWVSEPTPGRSCLGLGDEVALVDALDWYGEVLTPAGALRLSGLNRRRRAGEVILFTPRYGGTTPADPSGVEVVVVGGIVREVRSGGSSPIPSDGSVLSAGGSAAAALEVLRPGDPLRVALSLRPASGDPRWQNIRHVVCGGPRLASGGVARPSHEGFPEGFRDRRHPRTAAGVAADGSLLLVVVDGRWPEHSLGMTLSELARELVSLGAVDAVNLDGGGSTTLVVGGAVLNRPSDEGGERPVSDALVVLPRGLSIPPSRPAGRWAGTGTRPWPPPPGP
;
A
#
# COMPACT_ATOMS: atom_id res chain seq x y z
N MET A 1 -4.62 -8.25 -74.68
CA MET A 1 -3.90 -9.45 -74.19
C MET A 1 -4.43 -9.80 -72.81
N ARG A 2 -5.03 -10.98 -72.67
CA ARG A 2 -5.52 -11.54 -71.41
C ARG A 2 -4.32 -12.09 -70.62
N TRP A 3 -4.24 -11.79 -69.33
CA TRP A 3 -3.50 -12.59 -68.36
C TRP A 3 -4.38 -12.81 -67.14
N THR A 4 -4.94 -14.01 -67.08
CA THR A 4 -5.62 -14.62 -65.94
C THR A 4 -4.57 -15.05 -64.91
N GLY A 5 -4.63 -14.50 -63.69
CA GLY A 5 -3.87 -14.99 -62.53
C GLY A 5 -4.83 -15.58 -61.51
N PHE A 6 -4.75 -16.90 -61.33
CA PHE A 6 -5.53 -17.69 -60.38
C PHE A 6 -5.35 -17.22 -58.94
N LEU A 7 -6.46 -16.88 -58.28
CA LEU A 7 -6.53 -16.73 -56.82
C LEU A 7 -6.64 -18.13 -56.22
N TRP A 8 -5.58 -18.63 -55.57
CA TRP A 8 -5.68 -19.80 -54.70
C TRP A 8 -6.48 -19.42 -53.46
N VAL A 9 -7.79 -19.65 -53.49
CA VAL A 9 -8.59 -19.75 -52.27
C VAL A 9 -8.14 -21.03 -51.58
N VAL A 10 -7.29 -20.89 -50.55
CA VAL A 10 -7.15 -21.95 -49.55
C VAL A 10 -8.48 -22.00 -48.83
N VAL A 11 -9.37 -22.88 -49.27
CA VAL A 11 -10.46 -23.37 -48.46
C VAL A 11 -9.79 -24.11 -47.30
N VAL A 12 -9.59 -23.42 -46.18
CA VAL A 12 -9.41 -24.10 -44.91
C VAL A 12 -10.73 -24.80 -44.67
N ALA A 13 -10.78 -26.09 -45.00
CA ALA A 13 -11.83 -26.96 -44.54
C ALA A 13 -11.85 -26.82 -43.02
N LEU A 14 -12.86 -26.16 -42.49
CA LEU A 14 -13.28 -26.30 -41.10
C LEU A 14 -13.64 -27.78 -40.94
N SER A 15 -12.65 -28.61 -40.61
CA SER A 15 -12.91 -29.88 -40.00
C SER A 15 -13.62 -29.55 -38.70
N TRP A 16 -14.92 -29.85 -38.66
CA TRP A 16 -15.66 -29.97 -37.43
C TRP A 16 -14.93 -31.04 -36.62
N ALA A 17 -14.03 -30.63 -35.74
CA ALA A 17 -13.45 -31.53 -34.76
C ALA A 17 -14.62 -31.99 -33.89
N TRP A 18 -15.07 -33.22 -34.12
CA TRP A 18 -16.06 -33.86 -33.26
C TRP A 18 -15.48 -33.79 -31.85
N ALA A 19 -16.12 -33.05 -30.95
CA ALA A 19 -15.77 -33.06 -29.54
C ALA A 19 -15.74 -34.52 -29.11
N GLN A 20 -14.59 -34.99 -28.60
CA GLN A 20 -14.48 -36.36 -28.11
C GLN A 20 -15.60 -36.54 -27.08
N PRO A 21 -16.50 -37.53 -27.25
CA PRO A 21 -17.55 -37.77 -26.27
C PRO A 21 -16.88 -37.99 -24.92
N GLY A 22 -17.34 -37.23 -23.91
CA GLY A 22 -16.82 -37.35 -22.55
C GLY A 22 -16.99 -38.77 -21.99
N PRO A 23 -16.36 -39.07 -20.84
CA PRO A 23 -16.52 -40.36 -20.17
C PRO A 23 -18.00 -40.72 -20.02
N PRO A 24 -18.39 -41.97 -20.33
CA PRO A 24 -19.80 -42.36 -20.41
C PRO A 24 -20.53 -42.22 -19.06
N ASP A 25 -19.80 -42.32 -17.95
CA ASP A 25 -20.31 -42.18 -16.59
C ASP A 25 -20.50 -40.72 -16.13
N LEU A 26 -20.25 -39.74 -16.99
CA LEU A 26 -20.65 -38.35 -16.74
C LEU A 26 -22.15 -38.11 -17.01
N ALA A 27 -22.81 -38.97 -17.78
CA ALA A 27 -24.23 -38.81 -18.09
C ALA A 27 -25.06 -38.81 -16.80
N GLY A 28 -25.80 -37.71 -16.56
CA GLY A 28 -26.63 -37.53 -15.35
C GLY A 28 -25.88 -36.98 -14.14
N SER A 29 -24.56 -36.78 -14.20
CA SER A 29 -23.83 -36.07 -13.14
C SER A 29 -24.17 -34.58 -13.14
N TRP A 30 -24.45 -34.03 -11.96
CA TRP A 30 -24.67 -32.59 -11.77
C TRP A 30 -23.45 -31.72 -12.15
N ALA A 31 -22.25 -32.32 -12.18
CA ALA A 31 -20.99 -31.66 -12.51
C ALA A 31 -20.52 -31.90 -13.96
N ALA A 32 -21.30 -32.61 -14.78
CA ALA A 32 -20.87 -33.13 -16.08
C ALA A 32 -20.22 -32.08 -16.99
N SER A 33 -20.85 -30.92 -17.16
CA SER A 33 -20.34 -29.84 -18.02
C SER A 33 -19.00 -29.27 -17.51
N ARG A 34 -18.88 -29.09 -16.20
CA ARG A 34 -17.66 -28.59 -15.55
C ARG A 34 -16.51 -29.59 -15.71
N ILE A 35 -16.78 -30.88 -15.46
CA ILE A 35 -15.80 -31.96 -15.61
C ILE A 35 -15.32 -32.06 -17.06
N GLN A 36 -16.23 -32.01 -18.04
CA GLN A 36 -15.90 -32.07 -19.46
C GLN A 36 -14.90 -30.97 -19.87
N VAL A 37 -15.18 -29.72 -19.47
CA VAL A 37 -14.26 -28.59 -19.74
C VAL A 37 -12.89 -28.80 -19.10
N LEU A 38 -12.84 -29.35 -17.89
CA LEU A 38 -11.58 -29.62 -17.20
C LEU A 38 -10.78 -30.76 -17.83
N LEU A 39 -11.45 -31.78 -18.37
CA LEU A 39 -10.80 -32.86 -19.13
C LEU A 39 -10.21 -32.32 -20.44
N GLU A 40 -10.95 -31.49 -21.17
CA GLU A 40 -10.48 -30.83 -22.40
C GLU A 40 -9.27 -29.92 -22.15
N ARG A 41 -9.26 -29.23 -21.00
CA ARG A 41 -8.12 -28.44 -20.53
C ARG A 41 -7.00 -29.27 -19.88
N ARG A 42 -7.17 -30.60 -19.80
CA ARG A 42 -6.22 -31.54 -19.17
C ARG A 42 -5.89 -31.22 -17.71
N VAL A 43 -6.81 -30.59 -17.00
CA VAL A 43 -6.67 -30.26 -15.57
C VAL A 43 -7.00 -31.46 -14.70
N VAL A 44 -8.07 -32.17 -15.04
CA VAL A 44 -8.47 -33.42 -14.40
C VAL A 44 -8.24 -34.60 -15.33
N ASP A 45 -8.25 -35.81 -14.79
CA ASP A 45 -8.04 -37.04 -15.54
C ASP A 45 -9.08 -38.12 -15.20
N THR A 46 -9.25 -39.06 -16.13
CA THR A 46 -10.01 -40.31 -15.93
C THR A 46 -9.13 -41.39 -15.34
N ASP A 47 -9.73 -42.49 -14.92
CA ASP A 47 -9.02 -43.71 -14.58
C ASP A 47 -8.58 -44.47 -15.86
N PRO A 48 -7.67 -45.46 -15.76
CA PRO A 48 -7.16 -46.19 -16.93
C PRO A 48 -8.23 -46.89 -17.78
N ASP A 49 -9.41 -47.16 -17.20
CA ASP A 49 -10.57 -47.73 -17.90
C ASP A 49 -11.46 -46.67 -18.59
N GLY A 50 -11.04 -45.40 -18.59
CA GLY A 50 -11.71 -44.31 -19.27
C GLY A 50 -12.87 -43.68 -18.49
N LEU A 51 -13.18 -44.15 -17.28
CA LEU A 51 -14.26 -43.61 -16.44
C LEU A 51 -13.76 -42.48 -15.53
N PHE A 52 -14.64 -41.53 -15.20
CA PHE A 52 -14.31 -40.43 -14.28
C PHE A 52 -14.72 -40.70 -12.83
N ARG A 53 -15.78 -41.46 -12.60
CA ARG A 53 -16.39 -41.79 -11.30
C ARG A 53 -16.73 -40.57 -10.44
N PRO A 54 -17.73 -39.75 -10.84
CA PRO A 54 -18.07 -38.48 -10.19
C PRO A 54 -18.27 -38.59 -8.67
N GLU A 55 -18.91 -39.65 -8.20
CA GLU A 55 -19.28 -39.84 -6.78
C GLU A 55 -18.19 -40.52 -5.94
N SER A 56 -17.10 -41.01 -6.57
CA SER A 56 -16.00 -41.61 -5.82
C SER A 56 -15.19 -40.56 -5.07
N THR A 57 -14.60 -40.95 -3.94
CA THR A 57 -13.68 -40.08 -3.18
C THR A 57 -12.37 -39.86 -3.92
N LEU A 58 -11.76 -38.68 -3.74
CA LEU A 58 -10.48 -38.32 -4.31
C LEU A 58 -9.35 -38.37 -3.25
N THR A 59 -8.16 -38.85 -3.63
CA THR A 59 -7.00 -38.85 -2.73
C THR A 59 -6.34 -37.47 -2.69
N ARG A 60 -5.63 -37.19 -1.59
CA ARG A 60 -4.84 -35.96 -1.40
C ARG A 60 -3.88 -35.71 -2.56
N ALA A 61 -3.07 -36.71 -2.95
CA ALA A 61 -2.08 -36.58 -4.02
C ALA A 61 -2.71 -36.26 -5.38
N ARG A 62 -3.82 -36.91 -5.73
CA ARG A 62 -4.48 -36.71 -7.03
C ARG A 62 -5.12 -35.32 -7.12
N PHE A 63 -5.73 -34.84 -6.04
CA PHE A 63 -6.23 -33.46 -6.01
C PHE A 63 -5.11 -32.42 -6.17
N VAL A 64 -3.97 -32.62 -5.49
CA VAL A 64 -2.82 -31.72 -5.65
C VAL A 64 -2.32 -31.70 -7.09
N ARG A 65 -2.23 -32.85 -7.75
CA ARG A 65 -1.90 -32.91 -9.18
C ARG A 65 -2.87 -32.05 -10.01
N TRP A 66 -4.18 -32.16 -9.77
CA TRP A 66 -5.17 -31.35 -10.48
C TRP A 66 -5.03 -29.85 -10.16
N LEU A 67 -4.83 -29.46 -8.91
CA LEU A 67 -4.67 -28.07 -8.49
C LEU A 67 -3.40 -27.42 -9.07
N VAL A 68 -2.26 -28.11 -9.00
CA VAL A 68 -0.97 -27.65 -9.56
C VAL A 68 -1.09 -27.47 -11.08
N THR A 69 -1.79 -28.39 -11.74
CA THR A 69 -2.07 -28.30 -13.19
C THR A 69 -2.99 -27.11 -13.50
N ALA A 70 -4.09 -26.94 -12.74
CA ALA A 70 -5.00 -25.79 -12.88
C ALA A 70 -4.29 -24.45 -12.66
N ARG A 71 -3.33 -24.41 -11.73
CA ARG A 71 -2.52 -23.23 -11.41
C ARG A 71 -1.47 -22.92 -12.48
N GLY A 72 -1.17 -23.88 -13.36
CA GLY A 72 -0.12 -23.76 -14.37
C GLY A 72 1.29 -23.80 -13.77
N LEU A 73 1.47 -24.45 -12.61
CA LEU A 73 2.78 -24.58 -11.97
C LEU A 73 3.63 -25.66 -12.66
N PRO A 74 4.95 -25.46 -12.76
CA PRO A 74 5.83 -26.52 -13.21
C PRO A 74 5.89 -27.64 -12.16
N ALA A 75 5.96 -28.89 -12.61
CA ALA A 75 6.30 -30.01 -11.75
C ALA A 75 7.74 -29.84 -11.23
N VAL A 76 7.97 -30.14 -9.94
CA VAL A 76 9.26 -29.94 -9.27
C VAL A 76 9.78 -31.30 -8.81
N ARG A 77 11.04 -31.61 -9.10
CA ARG A 77 11.72 -32.81 -8.61
C ARG A 77 12.96 -32.38 -7.81
N PRO A 78 12.84 -32.22 -6.48
CA PRO A 78 13.98 -31.84 -5.65
C PRO A 78 14.88 -33.06 -5.37
N ASP A 79 16.14 -32.81 -5.01
CA ASP A 79 17.08 -33.86 -4.58
C ASP A 79 16.63 -34.52 -3.27
N ARG A 80 15.88 -33.79 -2.43
CA ARG A 80 15.27 -34.28 -1.19
C ARG A 80 13.78 -33.92 -1.19
N PRO A 81 12.87 -34.89 -1.00
CA PRO A 81 11.45 -34.60 -0.93
C PRO A 81 11.12 -33.77 0.31
N SER A 82 10.14 -32.88 0.19
CA SER A 82 9.63 -32.06 1.29
C SER A 82 8.94 -32.92 2.35
N TYR A 83 8.37 -34.06 1.96
CA TYR A 83 7.65 -34.98 2.84
C TYR A 83 8.27 -36.38 2.81
N PRO A 84 8.62 -36.98 3.98
CA PRO A 84 9.25 -38.31 4.03
C PRO A 84 8.37 -39.45 3.50
N ASP A 85 7.05 -39.27 3.46
CA ASP A 85 6.08 -40.29 3.06
C ASP A 85 5.62 -40.15 1.60
N VAL A 86 6.22 -39.23 0.83
CA VAL A 86 5.98 -39.09 -0.62
C VAL A 86 7.08 -39.84 -1.38
N GLN A 87 6.69 -40.94 -2.02
CA GLN A 87 7.63 -41.72 -2.84
C GLN A 87 7.97 -40.96 -4.13
N VAL A 88 9.26 -40.67 -4.33
CA VAL A 88 9.78 -39.92 -5.50
C VAL A 88 9.42 -40.57 -6.84
N SER A 89 9.22 -41.89 -6.87
CA SER A 89 8.79 -42.64 -8.05
C SER A 89 7.29 -42.50 -8.37
N SER A 90 6.47 -42.00 -7.44
CA SER A 90 5.04 -41.86 -7.69
C SER A 90 4.75 -40.79 -8.74
N PRO A 91 3.75 -40.97 -9.62
CA PRO A 91 3.41 -39.98 -10.65
C PRO A 91 3.07 -38.60 -10.07
N GLU A 92 2.47 -38.56 -8.88
CA GLU A 92 2.03 -37.33 -8.21
C GLU A 92 3.15 -36.63 -7.41
N ALA A 93 4.28 -37.31 -7.12
CA ALA A 93 5.33 -36.75 -6.27
C ALA A 93 5.79 -35.36 -6.73
N ALA A 94 6.03 -35.19 -8.02
CA ALA A 94 6.51 -33.92 -8.55
C ALA A 94 5.49 -32.77 -8.44
N PHE A 95 4.20 -33.10 -8.36
CA PHE A 95 3.13 -32.13 -8.13
C PHE A 95 3.01 -31.79 -6.65
N VAL A 96 3.12 -32.78 -5.76
CA VAL A 96 3.15 -32.55 -4.31
C VAL A 96 4.32 -31.64 -3.93
N GLU A 97 5.50 -31.88 -4.48
CA GLU A 97 6.68 -31.03 -4.27
C GLU A 97 6.50 -29.62 -4.84
N ALA A 98 5.86 -29.50 -6.01
CA ALA A 98 5.51 -28.18 -6.55
C ALA A 98 4.54 -27.44 -5.61
N ALA A 99 3.48 -28.09 -5.16
CA ALA A 99 2.49 -27.47 -4.28
C ALA A 99 3.10 -27.01 -2.94
N ALA A 100 3.97 -27.82 -2.34
CA ALA A 100 4.72 -27.43 -1.14
C ALA A 100 5.64 -26.23 -1.41
N ARG A 101 6.46 -26.31 -2.47
CA ARG A 101 7.41 -25.25 -2.83
C ARG A 101 6.73 -23.90 -3.10
N TYR A 102 5.58 -23.91 -3.75
CA TYR A 102 4.81 -22.70 -4.07
C TYR A 102 3.81 -22.31 -2.96
N GLY A 103 3.87 -22.93 -1.77
CA GLY A 103 3.07 -22.53 -0.61
C GLY A 103 1.57 -22.82 -0.72
N LEU A 104 1.17 -23.74 -1.60
CA LEU A 104 -0.23 -24.16 -1.76
C LEU A 104 -0.70 -25.09 -0.64
N LEU A 105 0.24 -25.74 0.05
CA LEU A 105 -0.02 -26.67 1.14
C LEU A 105 0.32 -26.03 2.50
N PRO A 106 -0.38 -26.39 3.58
CA PRO A 106 0.04 -26.06 4.93
C PRO A 106 1.38 -26.74 5.29
N GLU A 107 2.07 -26.20 6.28
CA GLU A 107 3.28 -26.81 6.84
C GLU A 107 2.90 -28.03 7.69
N GLU A 108 3.29 -29.22 7.22
CA GLU A 108 3.01 -30.50 7.88
C GLU A 108 4.25 -31.41 7.83
N SER A 109 4.37 -32.32 8.79
CA SER A 109 5.51 -33.27 8.85
C SER A 109 5.37 -34.47 7.90
N ARG A 110 4.15 -34.76 7.41
CA ARG A 110 3.81 -35.86 6.51
C ARG A 110 2.66 -35.44 5.61
N PHE A 111 2.70 -35.80 4.33
CA PHE A 111 1.67 -35.40 3.37
C PHE A 111 0.51 -36.39 3.23
N ARG A 112 0.73 -37.68 3.49
CA ARG A 112 -0.28 -38.77 3.43
C ARG A 112 -0.95 -38.90 2.04
N PRO A 113 -0.18 -39.21 0.98
CA PRO A 113 -0.65 -39.07 -0.42
C PRO A 113 -1.85 -39.93 -0.80
N HIS A 114 -2.03 -41.09 -0.14
CA HIS A 114 -3.09 -42.05 -0.45
C HIS A 114 -4.36 -41.89 0.39
N GLU A 115 -4.35 -41.01 1.40
CA GLU A 115 -5.54 -40.78 2.22
C GLU A 115 -6.62 -40.04 1.40
N PRO A 116 -7.91 -40.35 1.64
CA PRO A 116 -9.01 -39.60 1.05
C PRO A 116 -8.99 -38.15 1.55
N LEU A 117 -9.16 -37.21 0.63
CA LEU A 117 -9.12 -35.78 0.90
C LEU A 117 -10.41 -35.30 1.57
N ARG A 118 -10.28 -34.49 2.63
CA ARG A 118 -11.44 -33.86 3.28
C ARG A 118 -11.87 -32.61 2.51
N ARG A 119 -13.17 -32.33 2.50
CA ARG A 119 -13.73 -31.16 1.82
C ARG A 119 -13.14 -29.84 2.30
N ALA A 120 -13.07 -29.63 3.61
CA ALA A 120 -12.53 -28.39 4.20
C ALA A 120 -11.08 -28.14 3.77
N GLU A 121 -10.29 -29.21 3.67
CA GLU A 121 -8.90 -29.16 3.26
C GLU A 121 -8.75 -28.82 1.77
N ALA A 122 -9.56 -29.42 0.89
CA ALA A 122 -9.59 -29.06 -0.53
C ALA A 122 -9.86 -27.56 -0.74
N VAL A 123 -10.80 -27.01 0.04
CA VAL A 123 -11.15 -25.58 0.00
C VAL A 123 -10.01 -24.71 0.53
N ASP A 124 -9.35 -25.10 1.62
CA ASP A 124 -8.17 -24.39 2.14
C ASP A 124 -7.07 -24.28 1.06
N TRP A 125 -6.73 -25.37 0.39
CA TRP A 125 -5.69 -25.37 -0.64
C TRP A 125 -6.06 -24.52 -1.85
N VAL A 126 -7.34 -24.45 -2.22
CA VAL A 126 -7.82 -23.57 -3.30
C VAL A 126 -7.81 -22.10 -2.89
N VAL A 127 -8.20 -21.78 -1.65
CA VAL A 127 -8.10 -20.42 -1.09
C VAL A 127 -6.64 -19.95 -1.02
N ARG A 128 -5.71 -20.85 -0.67
CA ARG A 128 -4.25 -20.62 -0.77
C ARG A 128 -3.82 -20.32 -2.19
N ALA A 129 -4.23 -21.15 -3.16
CA ALA A 129 -3.89 -20.95 -4.57
C ALA A 129 -4.40 -19.62 -5.15
N LEU A 130 -5.53 -19.10 -4.65
CA LEU A 130 -6.07 -17.80 -5.04
C LEU A 130 -5.33 -16.61 -4.39
N GLY A 131 -4.59 -16.84 -3.31
CA GLY A 131 -3.94 -15.78 -2.53
C GLY A 131 -4.85 -15.10 -1.51
N TYR A 132 -5.89 -15.78 -1.02
CA TYR A 132 -6.94 -15.23 -0.12
C TYR A 132 -6.77 -15.67 1.35
N THR A 133 -5.58 -16.13 1.74
CA THR A 133 -5.30 -16.65 3.09
C THR A 133 -5.35 -15.57 4.17
N TRP A 134 -4.93 -14.35 3.83
CA TRP A 134 -5.01 -13.20 4.72
C TRP A 134 -6.48 -12.86 5.01
N GLU A 135 -7.30 -12.78 3.97
CA GLU A 135 -8.73 -12.51 4.06
C GLU A 135 -9.47 -13.59 4.85
N ALA A 136 -9.13 -14.86 4.64
CA ALA A 136 -9.70 -15.96 5.42
C ALA A 136 -9.40 -15.78 6.91
N SER A 137 -8.13 -15.59 7.26
CA SER A 137 -7.70 -15.39 8.66
C SER A 137 -8.40 -14.19 9.31
N TRP A 138 -8.49 -13.09 8.56
CA TRP A 138 -9.17 -11.88 8.99
C TRP A 138 -10.68 -12.10 9.21
N LEU A 139 -11.34 -12.81 8.30
CA LEU A 139 -12.76 -13.13 8.39
C LEU A 139 -13.06 -13.99 9.63
N ALA A 140 -12.19 -14.94 9.95
CA ALA A 140 -12.33 -15.79 11.13
C ALA A 140 -12.38 -14.96 12.43
N VAL A 141 -11.43 -14.04 12.59
CA VAL A 141 -11.36 -13.15 13.76
C VAL A 141 -12.62 -12.29 13.88
N ARG A 142 -13.10 -11.72 12.77
CA ARG A 142 -14.26 -10.82 12.75
C ARG A 142 -15.59 -11.52 12.97
N THR A 143 -15.69 -12.79 12.54
CA THR A 143 -16.91 -13.59 12.68
C THR A 143 -16.89 -14.49 13.91
N ASN A 144 -15.84 -14.42 14.73
CA ASN A 144 -15.58 -15.34 15.85
C ASN A 144 -15.70 -16.82 15.42
N ALA A 145 -15.22 -17.13 14.22
CA ALA A 145 -15.24 -18.47 13.67
C ALA A 145 -13.91 -19.19 13.95
N GLU A 146 -13.97 -20.51 14.12
CA GLU A 146 -12.77 -21.35 14.22
C GLU A 146 -11.83 -21.12 13.03
N PRO A 147 -10.52 -20.91 13.25
CA PRO A 147 -9.57 -20.66 12.16
C PRO A 147 -9.59 -21.72 11.05
N SER A 148 -9.80 -22.99 11.42
CA SER A 148 -9.92 -24.12 10.48
C SER A 148 -11.14 -24.04 9.55
N SER A 149 -12.12 -23.20 9.88
CA SER A 149 -13.33 -23.00 9.09
C SER A 149 -13.30 -21.77 8.19
N ALA A 150 -12.29 -20.93 8.35
CA ALA A 150 -12.16 -19.67 7.66
C ALA A 150 -12.17 -19.80 6.12
N PRO A 151 -11.47 -20.78 5.51
CA PRO A 151 -11.48 -20.94 4.07
C PRO A 151 -12.87 -21.28 3.52
N LEU A 152 -13.65 -22.10 4.23
CA LEU A 152 -15.03 -22.44 3.84
C LEU A 152 -15.95 -21.21 3.91
N LEU A 153 -15.83 -20.41 4.97
CA LEU A 153 -16.60 -19.17 5.11
C LEU A 153 -16.26 -18.18 4.00
N LEU A 154 -14.98 -18.05 3.67
CA LEU A 154 -14.53 -17.20 2.57
C LEU A 154 -15.08 -17.70 1.24
N ALA A 155 -14.90 -18.98 0.93
CA ALA A 155 -15.32 -19.59 -0.33
C ALA A 155 -16.83 -19.51 -0.57
N ALA A 156 -17.64 -19.47 0.49
CA ALA A 156 -19.09 -19.24 0.41
C ALA A 156 -19.49 -17.76 0.20
N ARG A 157 -18.59 -16.81 0.50
CA ARG A 157 -18.86 -15.36 0.48
C ARG A 157 -18.21 -14.63 -0.68
N THR A 158 -17.34 -15.28 -1.44
CA THR A 158 -16.80 -14.68 -2.66
C THR A 158 -17.91 -14.46 -3.68
N GLU A 159 -17.70 -13.51 -4.58
CA GLU A 159 -18.55 -13.29 -5.74
C GLU A 159 -17.69 -13.46 -7.01
N PRO A 160 -18.02 -14.43 -7.88
CA PRO A 160 -18.96 -15.53 -7.63
C PRO A 160 -18.50 -16.44 -6.48
N PRO A 161 -19.42 -17.17 -5.81
CA PRO A 161 -19.05 -18.14 -4.79
C PRO A 161 -18.15 -19.22 -5.39
N LEU A 162 -17.08 -19.61 -4.68
CA LEU A 162 -16.28 -20.77 -5.09
C LEU A 162 -17.05 -22.09 -4.91
N LEU A 163 -18.16 -22.02 -4.20
CA LEU A 163 -18.97 -23.12 -3.68
C LEU A 163 -20.35 -23.14 -4.36
N GLU A 164 -20.43 -23.53 -5.63
CA GLU A 164 -21.61 -23.34 -6.51
C GLU A 164 -22.66 -24.49 -6.55
N GLU A 165 -22.85 -25.24 -5.47
CA GLU A 165 -23.61 -26.51 -5.50
C GLU A 165 -24.87 -26.55 -4.62
N PRO A 166 -25.77 -27.54 -4.79
CA PRO A 166 -26.86 -27.78 -3.83
C PRO A 166 -26.28 -28.30 -2.51
N TRP A 167 -25.94 -27.37 -1.60
CA TRP A 167 -25.45 -27.70 -0.26
C TRP A 167 -26.59 -28.26 0.60
N GLY A 168 -26.62 -29.59 0.77
CA GLY A 168 -27.10 -30.17 2.04
C GLY A 168 -26.24 -29.64 3.20
N ALA A 169 -26.79 -29.55 4.41
CA ALA A 169 -26.18 -28.94 5.60
C ALA A 169 -24.64 -29.16 5.73
N PRO A 170 -23.87 -28.19 6.23
CA PRO A 170 -22.40 -28.19 6.17
C PRO A 170 -21.78 -29.37 6.93
N GLN A 171 -21.47 -30.45 6.20
CA GLN A 171 -20.67 -31.56 6.72
C GLN A 171 -19.19 -31.28 6.40
N ARG A 172 -18.54 -30.49 7.27
CA ARG A 172 -17.12 -30.09 7.13
C ARG A 172 -16.17 -31.29 7.01
N ASP A 173 -16.50 -32.40 7.67
CA ASP A 173 -15.60 -33.55 7.85
C ASP A 173 -15.75 -34.66 6.80
N ARG A 174 -16.67 -34.52 5.85
CA ARG A 174 -16.82 -35.55 4.80
C ARG A 174 -15.66 -35.52 3.80
N PHE A 175 -15.41 -36.67 3.20
CA PHE A 175 -14.48 -36.78 2.08
C PHE A 175 -15.08 -36.13 0.84
N ILE A 176 -14.24 -35.43 0.07
CA ILE A 176 -14.66 -34.77 -1.16
C ILE A 176 -14.80 -35.81 -2.28
N THR A 177 -15.87 -35.69 -3.07
CA THR A 177 -16.04 -36.52 -4.28
C THR A 177 -15.24 -35.93 -5.45
N ARG A 178 -15.01 -36.72 -6.50
CA ARG A 178 -14.34 -36.25 -7.73
C ARG A 178 -15.13 -35.15 -8.42
N ALA A 179 -16.46 -35.22 -8.40
CA ALA A 179 -17.34 -34.20 -8.94
C ALA A 179 -17.19 -32.87 -8.20
N GLU A 180 -17.21 -32.91 -6.87
CA GLU A 180 -17.02 -31.73 -6.01
C GLU A 180 -15.63 -31.11 -6.19
N ALA A 181 -14.58 -31.95 -6.23
CA ALA A 181 -13.22 -31.49 -6.45
C ALA A 181 -13.06 -30.83 -7.82
N ALA A 182 -13.64 -31.42 -8.88
CA ALA A 182 -13.64 -30.82 -10.21
C ALA A 182 -14.43 -29.50 -10.24
N SER A 183 -15.61 -29.45 -9.63
CA SER A 183 -16.42 -28.24 -9.53
C SER A 183 -15.69 -27.09 -8.82
N LEU A 184 -15.00 -27.39 -7.72
CA LEU A 184 -14.16 -26.43 -7.00
C LEU A 184 -12.99 -25.91 -7.86
N LEU A 185 -12.33 -26.78 -8.62
CA LEU A 185 -11.25 -26.39 -9.54
C LEU A 185 -11.75 -25.59 -10.75
N TRP A 186 -12.96 -25.89 -11.22
CA TRP A 186 -13.63 -25.07 -12.23
C TRP A 186 -13.90 -23.66 -11.69
N ALA A 187 -14.41 -23.54 -10.46
CA ALA A 187 -14.66 -22.24 -9.83
C ALA A 187 -13.34 -21.47 -9.60
N TYR A 188 -12.27 -22.17 -9.21
CA TYR A 188 -10.93 -21.61 -9.15
C TYR A 188 -10.47 -21.03 -10.51
N LEU A 189 -10.62 -21.78 -11.61
CA LEU A 189 -10.23 -21.28 -12.94
C LEU A 189 -11.06 -20.07 -13.34
N ARG A 190 -12.37 -20.06 -13.08
CA ARG A 190 -13.25 -18.90 -13.31
C ARG A 190 -12.81 -17.69 -12.49
N ALA A 191 -12.53 -17.88 -11.20
CA ALA A 191 -12.03 -16.84 -10.31
C ALA A 191 -10.72 -16.20 -10.83
N VAL A 192 -9.81 -17.01 -11.37
CA VAL A 192 -8.58 -16.54 -11.98
C VAL A 192 -8.85 -15.87 -13.33
N GLU A 193 -9.68 -16.46 -14.20
CA GLU A 193 -9.93 -16.09 -15.60
C GLU A 193 -10.89 -14.91 -15.80
N GLU A 194 -11.79 -14.69 -14.87
CA GLU A 194 -12.86 -13.71 -15.00
C GLU A 194 -12.92 -12.75 -13.80
N GLY A 195 -12.28 -13.14 -12.70
CA GLY A 195 -12.23 -12.38 -11.47
C GLY A 195 -13.06 -13.01 -10.37
N VAL A 196 -12.62 -12.75 -9.16
CA VAL A 196 -13.31 -13.06 -7.92
C VAL A 196 -13.17 -11.85 -7.03
N ARG A 197 -14.18 -11.60 -6.20
CA ARG A 197 -14.14 -10.54 -5.20
C ARG A 197 -14.69 -11.02 -3.87
N LEU A 198 -14.17 -10.46 -2.80
CA LEU A 198 -14.69 -10.56 -1.45
C LEU A 198 -14.85 -9.13 -0.94
N ARG A 199 -16.08 -8.77 -0.57
CA ARG A 199 -16.41 -7.45 -0.05
C ARG A 199 -17.00 -7.58 1.35
N TYR A 200 -16.56 -6.72 2.25
CA TYR A 200 -17.08 -6.62 3.60
C TYR A 200 -17.28 -5.17 3.97
N GLU A 201 -18.36 -4.89 4.68
CA GLU A 201 -18.68 -3.56 5.18
C GLU A 201 -19.01 -3.65 6.67
N GLN A 202 -18.50 -2.70 7.44
CA GLN A 202 -18.77 -2.58 8.86
C GLN A 202 -18.97 -1.13 9.26
N GLU A 203 -20.07 -0.88 9.95
CA GLU A 203 -20.25 0.35 10.73
C GLU A 203 -19.41 0.25 12.01
N LEU A 204 -18.46 1.18 12.18
CA LEU A 204 -17.60 1.26 13.36
C LEU A 204 -18.29 2.02 14.48
N ALA A 205 -19.05 3.06 14.11
CA ALA A 205 -19.93 3.85 14.95
C ALA A 205 -20.91 4.62 14.05
N PRO A 206 -22.04 5.14 14.57
CA PRO A 206 -22.96 5.97 13.78
C PRO A 206 -22.24 7.16 13.10
N GLY A 207 -22.09 7.10 11.78
CA GLY A 207 -21.37 8.10 10.97
C GLY A 207 -19.92 7.74 10.59
N VAL A 208 -19.42 6.56 10.96
CA VAL A 208 -18.13 6.03 10.50
C VAL A 208 -18.29 4.58 10.09
N SER A 209 -18.00 4.29 8.82
CA SER A 209 -17.97 2.92 8.30
C SER A 209 -16.66 2.62 7.60
N VAL A 210 -16.34 1.33 7.49
CA VAL A 210 -15.24 0.82 6.70
C VAL A 210 -15.78 -0.19 5.68
N VAL A 211 -15.38 -0.02 4.44
CA VAL A 211 -15.55 -1.02 3.37
C VAL A 211 -14.19 -1.61 3.06
N VAL A 212 -14.10 -2.93 3.01
CA VAL A 212 -12.92 -3.68 2.59
C VAL A 212 -13.29 -4.51 1.37
N GLU A 213 -12.46 -4.46 0.33
CA GLU A 213 -12.63 -5.25 -0.88
C GLU A 213 -11.30 -5.87 -1.30
N LYS A 214 -11.30 -7.20 -1.42
CA LYS A 214 -10.25 -7.96 -2.10
C LYS A 214 -10.82 -8.42 -3.44
N ARG A 215 -10.10 -8.16 -4.53
CA ARG A 215 -10.49 -8.59 -5.88
C ARG A 215 -9.32 -9.13 -6.68
N GLY A 216 -9.65 -9.95 -7.68
CA GLY A 216 -8.69 -10.58 -8.58
C GLY A 216 -7.85 -11.67 -7.90
N ALA A 217 -7.16 -12.44 -8.74
CA ALA A 217 -6.24 -13.50 -8.34
C ALA A 217 -5.03 -13.49 -9.28
N LEU A 218 -3.87 -13.90 -8.78
CA LEU A 218 -2.64 -13.81 -9.55
C LEU A 218 -2.64 -14.88 -10.65
N ARG A 219 -2.53 -14.52 -11.94
CA ARG A 219 -2.42 -15.54 -13.01
C ARG A 219 -0.99 -15.99 -13.25
N THR A 220 -0.08 -15.02 -13.34
CA THR A 220 1.32 -15.25 -13.69
C THR A 220 2.17 -15.26 -12.44
N LEU A 221 3.06 -16.26 -12.34
CA LEU A 221 3.92 -16.38 -11.18
C LEU A 221 4.91 -15.20 -11.10
N PRO A 222 5.13 -14.66 -9.90
CA PRO A 222 6.13 -13.63 -9.71
C PRO A 222 7.53 -14.27 -9.78
N ILE A 223 8.49 -13.51 -10.28
CA ILE A 223 9.91 -13.84 -10.13
C ILE A 223 10.45 -13.05 -8.95
N TRP A 224 11.09 -13.76 -8.03
CA TRP A 224 11.70 -13.17 -6.84
C TRP A 224 13.18 -12.90 -7.05
N ARG A 225 13.66 -11.78 -6.51
CA ARG A 225 15.03 -11.28 -6.67
C ARG A 225 15.48 -10.63 -5.37
N VAL A 226 16.79 -10.59 -5.14
CA VAL A 226 17.39 -9.86 -4.02
C VAL A 226 18.06 -8.60 -4.54
N GLN A 227 17.61 -7.42 -4.12
CA GLN A 227 18.36 -6.19 -4.35
C GLN A 227 19.43 -6.05 -3.27
N VAL A 228 20.65 -5.72 -3.70
CA VAL A 228 21.82 -5.57 -2.82
C VAL A 228 22.42 -4.16 -2.82
N GLY A 229 21.88 -3.27 -3.65
CA GLY A 229 22.32 -1.88 -3.72
C GLY A 229 21.48 -1.03 -4.66
N ALA A 230 21.54 0.29 -4.46
CA ALA A 230 20.96 1.29 -5.33
C ALA A 230 21.90 2.50 -5.37
N PHE A 231 22.33 2.92 -6.55
CA PHE A 231 23.36 3.95 -6.72
C PHE A 231 22.91 5.00 -7.72
N ALA A 232 23.23 6.27 -7.47
CA ALA A 232 23.06 7.33 -8.46
C ALA A 232 24.09 7.21 -9.61
N ASN A 233 25.31 6.75 -9.30
CA ASN A 233 26.37 6.55 -10.29
C ASN A 233 26.31 5.11 -10.85
N PRO A 234 26.19 4.92 -12.18
CA PRO A 234 26.11 3.60 -12.81
C PRO A 234 27.37 2.75 -12.59
N ASP A 235 28.55 3.34 -12.50
CA ASP A 235 29.80 2.60 -12.32
C ASP A 235 29.91 1.99 -10.93
N ASN A 236 29.33 2.65 -9.91
CA ASN A 236 29.24 2.07 -8.56
C ASN A 236 28.37 0.80 -8.60
N ALA A 237 27.24 0.86 -9.31
CA ALA A 237 26.35 -0.28 -9.45
C ALA A 237 27.00 -1.42 -10.25
N ARG A 238 27.68 -1.11 -11.36
CA ARG A 238 28.43 -2.10 -12.17
C ARG A 238 29.49 -2.80 -11.35
N ARG A 239 30.31 -2.05 -10.58
CA ARG A 239 31.33 -2.64 -9.70
C ARG A 239 30.75 -3.61 -8.66
N LEU A 240 29.59 -3.28 -8.07
CA LEU A 240 28.93 -4.21 -7.15
C LEU A 240 28.38 -5.43 -7.90
N ALA A 241 27.75 -5.25 -9.06
CA ALA A 241 27.24 -6.35 -9.87
C ALA A 241 28.36 -7.31 -10.31
N ASP A 242 29.50 -6.78 -10.75
CA ASP A 242 30.66 -7.58 -11.15
C ASP A 242 31.25 -8.34 -9.96
N ARG A 243 31.32 -7.71 -8.78
CA ARG A 243 31.71 -8.40 -7.55
C ARG A 243 30.80 -9.59 -7.24
N MET A 244 29.48 -9.41 -7.39
CA MET A 244 28.51 -10.49 -7.19
C MET A 244 28.68 -11.61 -8.24
N ARG A 245 28.95 -11.26 -9.50
CA ARG A 245 29.26 -12.23 -10.57
C ARG A 245 30.53 -13.01 -10.30
N SER A 246 31.60 -12.34 -9.84
CA SER A 246 32.85 -12.99 -9.45
C SER A 246 32.68 -13.91 -8.24
N ALA A 247 31.73 -13.62 -7.36
CA ALA A 247 31.33 -14.50 -6.26
C ALA A 247 30.39 -15.65 -6.70
N GLY A 248 30.15 -15.82 -7.99
CA GLY A 248 29.34 -16.91 -8.57
C GLY A 248 27.84 -16.64 -8.62
N PHE A 249 27.39 -15.42 -8.30
CA PHE A 249 25.97 -15.08 -8.37
C PHE A 249 25.56 -14.52 -9.74
N VAL A 250 24.34 -14.85 -10.16
CA VAL A 250 23.70 -14.18 -11.30
C VAL A 250 23.27 -12.78 -10.86
N ALA A 251 23.99 -11.73 -11.28
CA ALA A 251 23.69 -10.35 -10.92
C ALA A 251 23.47 -9.43 -12.13
N PHE A 252 22.58 -8.46 -11.98
CA PHE A 252 22.16 -7.49 -13.01
C PHE A 252 21.97 -6.10 -12.41
N VAL A 253 22.05 -5.09 -13.27
CA VAL A 253 21.83 -3.68 -12.93
C VAL A 253 20.61 -3.20 -13.69
N ASP A 254 19.58 -2.78 -12.96
CA ASP A 254 18.36 -2.21 -13.52
C ASP A 254 18.31 -0.71 -13.22
N GLU A 255 18.05 0.12 -14.22
CA GLU A 255 17.79 1.55 -14.03
C GLU A 255 16.32 1.76 -13.65
N VAL A 256 16.09 2.36 -12.48
CA VAL A 256 14.76 2.60 -11.93
C VAL A 256 14.75 3.92 -11.18
N ASP A 257 13.90 4.86 -11.64
CA ASP A 257 13.69 6.16 -11.00
C ASP A 257 14.99 6.96 -10.82
N GLY A 258 15.85 6.95 -11.84
CA GLY A 258 17.14 7.64 -11.82
C GLY A 258 18.21 6.97 -10.93
N LEU A 259 17.96 5.76 -10.43
CA LEU A 259 18.92 4.96 -9.67
C LEU A 259 19.24 3.64 -10.38
N TYR A 260 20.50 3.23 -10.28
CA TYR A 260 21.00 1.94 -10.74
C TYR A 260 20.92 0.91 -9.61
N LYS A 261 19.93 0.02 -9.69
CA LYS A 261 19.62 -1.00 -8.69
C LYS A 261 20.35 -2.30 -9.03
N VAL A 262 21.17 -2.80 -8.11
CA VAL A 262 21.88 -4.07 -8.27
C VAL A 262 21.03 -5.20 -7.70
N ARG A 263 20.72 -6.18 -8.52
CA ARG A 263 19.84 -7.31 -8.18
C ARG A 263 20.52 -8.63 -8.47
N VAL A 264 20.21 -9.62 -7.63
CA VAL A 264 20.86 -10.92 -7.58
C VAL A 264 19.82 -12.03 -7.60
N GLY A 265 20.05 -13.02 -8.45
CA GLY A 265 19.23 -14.22 -8.60
C GLY A 265 17.90 -14.00 -9.33
N SER A 266 17.23 -15.11 -9.59
CA SER A 266 15.91 -15.19 -10.20
C SER A 266 15.22 -16.43 -9.67
N PHE A 267 14.42 -16.25 -8.63
CA PHE A 267 13.85 -17.33 -7.84
C PHE A 267 12.36 -17.50 -8.12
N ALA A 268 11.90 -18.74 -8.02
CA ALA A 268 10.49 -19.07 -8.20
C ALA A 268 9.66 -18.68 -6.97
N THR A 269 10.28 -18.69 -5.79
CA THR A 269 9.61 -18.48 -4.51
C THR A 269 10.27 -17.36 -3.71
N ARG A 270 9.49 -16.75 -2.81
CA ARG A 270 10.00 -15.73 -1.90
C ARG A 270 11.01 -16.33 -0.91
N GLN A 271 10.78 -17.57 -0.47
CA GLN A 271 11.63 -18.26 0.48
C GLN A 271 13.06 -18.41 -0.06
N GLU A 272 13.23 -18.90 -1.29
CA GLU A 272 14.54 -19.05 -1.94
C GLU A 272 15.30 -17.71 -2.02
N ALA A 273 14.59 -16.63 -2.39
CA ALA A 273 15.17 -15.30 -2.40
C ALA A 273 15.54 -14.83 -0.98
N GLY A 274 14.72 -15.15 0.02
CA GLY A 274 14.97 -14.85 1.42
C GLY A 274 16.21 -15.56 1.97
N GLU A 275 16.41 -16.83 1.64
CA GLU A 275 17.61 -17.59 2.02
C GLU A 275 18.88 -16.99 1.42
N LEU A 276 18.85 -16.56 0.14
CA LEU A 276 19.95 -15.80 -0.43
C LEU A 276 20.14 -14.44 0.29
N ALA A 277 19.06 -13.72 0.53
CA ALA A 277 19.11 -12.42 1.20
C ALA A 277 19.72 -12.50 2.61
N GLN A 278 19.44 -13.57 3.35
CA GLN A 278 20.06 -13.83 4.65
C GLN A 278 21.56 -14.09 4.52
N ARG A 279 21.99 -14.92 3.56
CA ARG A 279 23.43 -15.17 3.30
C ARG A 279 24.17 -13.89 2.94
N LEU A 280 23.65 -13.10 2.00
CA LEU A 280 24.26 -11.84 1.58
C LEU A 280 24.26 -10.78 2.71
N LYS A 281 23.26 -10.81 3.59
CA LYS A 281 23.22 -9.94 4.77
C LYS A 281 24.32 -10.27 5.77
N VAL A 282 24.66 -11.55 5.95
CA VAL A 282 25.81 -11.98 6.77
C VAL A 282 27.13 -11.46 6.18
N GLU A 283 27.21 -11.30 4.87
CA GLU A 283 28.36 -10.67 4.18
C GLU A 283 28.36 -9.13 4.29
N GLY A 284 27.46 -8.55 5.08
CA GLY A 284 27.39 -7.10 5.32
C GLY A 284 26.71 -6.30 4.21
N LEU A 285 26.08 -6.96 3.24
CA LEU A 285 25.30 -6.28 2.20
C LEU A 285 23.90 -5.94 2.72
N PRO A 286 23.38 -4.74 2.41
CA PRO A 286 21.96 -4.48 2.62
C PRO A 286 21.16 -5.32 1.63
N THR A 287 20.07 -5.93 2.08
CA THR A 287 19.26 -6.83 1.24
C THR A 287 17.79 -6.49 1.29
N TRP A 288 17.13 -6.55 0.12
CA TRP A 288 15.69 -6.42 -0.01
C TRP A 288 15.16 -7.49 -0.96
N VAL A 289 14.19 -8.28 -0.52
CA VAL A 289 13.53 -9.27 -1.38
C VAL A 289 12.41 -8.56 -2.14
N LEU A 290 12.44 -8.64 -3.47
CA LEU A 290 11.42 -8.05 -4.34
C LEU A 290 10.87 -9.07 -5.31
N SER A 291 9.61 -8.87 -5.71
CA SER A 291 8.96 -9.62 -6.77
C SER A 291 8.87 -8.78 -8.04
N THR A 292 8.87 -9.44 -9.19
CA THR A 292 8.54 -8.87 -10.50
C THR A 292 7.50 -9.76 -11.17
N VAL A 293 6.35 -9.19 -11.52
CA VAL A 293 5.32 -9.87 -12.30
C VAL A 293 5.47 -9.42 -13.74
N ARG A 294 5.66 -10.36 -14.68
CA ARG A 294 6.07 -10.05 -16.07
C ARG A 294 4.96 -9.45 -16.95
N ASP A 295 3.69 -9.46 -16.52
CA ASP A 295 2.55 -8.97 -17.31
C ASP A 295 1.54 -8.19 -16.44
N LEU A 296 1.82 -6.91 -16.16
CA LEU A 296 1.00 -6.09 -15.26
C LEU A 296 -0.24 -5.47 -15.93
N GLU A 297 -0.26 -5.32 -17.25
CA GLU A 297 -1.19 -4.39 -17.92
C GLU A 297 -2.46 -5.03 -18.51
N ARG A 298 -2.59 -6.36 -18.52
CA ARG A 298 -3.65 -7.05 -19.29
C ARG A 298 -4.61 -7.93 -18.50
N LEU A 299 -4.53 -7.99 -17.17
CA LEU A 299 -5.27 -8.97 -16.36
C LEU A 299 -5.88 -8.35 -15.09
N SER A 300 -6.94 -8.99 -14.58
CA SER A 300 -7.54 -8.74 -13.26
C SER A 300 -6.53 -9.11 -12.16
N VAL A 301 -5.63 -8.18 -11.84
CA VAL A 301 -4.59 -8.40 -10.84
C VAL A 301 -5.16 -8.41 -9.42
N PRO A 302 -4.52 -9.11 -8.47
CA PRO A 302 -4.86 -9.02 -7.06
C PRO A 302 -4.77 -7.57 -6.56
N GLN A 303 -5.88 -7.08 -6.00
CA GLN A 303 -5.97 -5.80 -5.34
C GLN A 303 -6.73 -5.97 -4.03
N TRP A 304 -6.20 -5.37 -2.97
CA TRP A 304 -6.89 -5.22 -1.69
C TRP A 304 -7.01 -3.73 -1.39
N VAL A 305 -8.23 -3.28 -1.14
CA VAL A 305 -8.59 -1.88 -0.90
C VAL A 305 -9.45 -1.80 0.36
N ALA A 306 -9.21 -0.81 1.19
CA ALA A 306 -10.11 -0.44 2.27
C ALA A 306 -10.39 1.06 2.23
N ALA A 307 -11.64 1.44 2.47
CA ALA A 307 -12.10 2.81 2.49
C ALA A 307 -12.88 3.08 3.77
N LEU A 308 -12.41 4.03 4.57
CA LEU A 308 -13.19 4.63 5.65
C LEU A 308 -14.06 5.73 5.06
N ARG A 309 -15.36 5.71 5.37
CA ARG A 309 -16.26 6.84 5.14
C ARG A 309 -16.59 7.48 6.48
N VAL A 310 -16.36 8.78 6.58
CA VAL A 310 -16.51 9.55 7.82
C VAL A 310 -17.47 10.73 7.61
N ASP A 311 -18.52 10.78 8.42
CA ASP A 311 -19.44 11.92 8.48
C ASP A 311 -18.81 13.06 9.29
N PRO A 312 -18.42 14.18 8.65
CA PRO A 312 -17.74 15.27 9.33
C PRO A 312 -18.61 15.95 10.41
N ARG A 313 -19.94 15.78 10.38
CA ARG A 313 -20.84 16.35 11.41
C ARG A 313 -20.74 15.64 12.76
N ARG A 314 -20.25 14.40 12.77
CA ARG A 314 -20.15 13.55 13.97
C ARG A 314 -18.72 13.31 14.40
N PHE A 315 -17.79 13.27 13.44
CA PHE A 315 -16.39 12.97 13.68
C PHE A 315 -15.50 14.07 13.11
N GLU A 316 -14.42 14.36 13.82
CA GLU A 316 -13.33 15.18 13.32
C GLU A 316 -12.26 14.25 12.73
N VAL A 317 -11.82 14.56 11.51
CA VAL A 317 -10.58 14.02 10.95
C VAL A 317 -9.52 15.09 11.12
N ARG A 318 -8.37 14.73 11.67
CA ARG A 318 -7.25 15.67 11.84
C ARG A 318 -5.89 14.99 11.80
N PRO A 319 -4.83 15.72 11.43
CA PRO A 319 -3.47 15.26 11.63
C PRO A 319 -3.07 15.21 13.10
N VAL A 320 -2.19 14.25 13.41
CA VAL A 320 -1.39 14.18 14.63
C VAL A 320 0.07 13.94 14.26
N LEU A 321 0.98 14.46 15.08
CA LEU A 321 2.43 14.32 14.88
C LEU A 321 2.99 13.14 15.63
N ALA A 322 3.96 12.47 15.02
CA ALA A 322 4.78 11.47 15.67
C ALA A 322 5.46 12.05 16.92
N ARG A 323 5.16 11.48 18.08
CA ARG A 323 5.69 11.90 19.38
C ARG A 323 5.47 13.40 19.66
N ASP A 324 4.47 14.00 19.01
CA ASP A 324 4.12 15.42 19.04
C ASP A 324 5.28 16.39 18.78
N ARG A 325 6.23 15.99 17.92
CA ARG A 325 7.40 16.79 17.54
C ARG A 325 7.81 16.55 16.09
N VAL A 326 8.60 17.47 15.57
CA VAL A 326 9.30 17.35 14.28
C VAL A 326 10.80 17.55 14.49
N PRO A 327 11.70 16.79 13.85
CA PRO A 327 11.42 15.52 13.19
C PRO A 327 11.03 14.45 14.22
N GLY A 328 10.19 13.51 13.80
CA GLY A 328 9.71 12.43 14.66
C GLY A 328 9.21 11.25 13.84
N ARG A 329 9.32 10.03 14.38
CA ARG A 329 8.68 8.84 13.79
C ARG A 329 7.95 8.02 14.85
N GLU A 330 6.72 7.64 14.54
CA GLU A 330 5.81 6.85 15.37
C GLU A 330 4.94 5.99 14.45
N ARG A 331 4.54 4.79 14.89
CA ARG A 331 3.60 3.98 14.11
C ARG A 331 2.22 4.65 14.09
N THR A 332 1.49 4.46 13.01
CA THR A 332 0.10 4.94 12.87
C THR A 332 -0.78 4.36 13.98
N SER A 333 -0.60 3.08 14.32
CA SER A 333 -1.30 2.40 15.42
C SER A 333 -1.01 3.02 16.79
N ASP A 334 0.25 3.37 17.05
CA ASP A 334 0.67 4.02 18.30
C ASP A 334 0.09 5.45 18.39
N MET A 335 0.11 6.21 17.30
CA MET A 335 -0.52 7.54 17.22
C MET A 335 -2.04 7.48 17.40
N ALA A 336 -2.71 6.53 16.74
CA ALA A 336 -4.15 6.31 16.87
C ALA A 336 -4.54 5.98 18.31
N LYS A 337 -3.78 5.09 18.95
CA LYS A 337 -3.97 4.71 20.36
C LYS A 337 -3.78 5.90 21.29
N ARG A 338 -2.72 6.68 21.09
CA ARG A 338 -2.41 7.89 21.89
C ARG A 338 -3.50 8.95 21.74
N ALA A 339 -4.07 9.10 20.55
CA ALA A 339 -5.15 10.05 20.28
C ALA A 339 -6.53 9.58 20.75
N GLY A 340 -6.71 8.30 21.10
CA GLY A 340 -8.03 7.73 21.37
C GLY A 340 -8.91 7.63 20.12
N ALA A 341 -8.29 7.43 18.95
CA ALA A 341 -8.98 7.42 17.67
C ALA A 341 -9.79 6.13 17.43
N VAL A 342 -10.96 6.24 16.82
CA VAL A 342 -11.76 5.08 16.40
C VAL A 342 -11.13 4.39 15.17
N ALA A 343 -10.48 5.19 14.33
CA ALA A 343 -9.74 4.74 13.16
C ALA A 343 -8.64 5.76 12.81
N ALA A 344 -7.64 5.34 12.02
CA ALA A 344 -6.59 6.24 11.53
C ALA A 344 -5.94 5.71 10.25
N THR A 345 -5.34 6.60 9.47
CA THR A 345 -4.38 6.26 8.41
C THR A 345 -3.06 7.01 8.61
N ASN A 346 -2.00 6.58 7.93
CA ASN A 346 -0.82 7.45 7.80
C ASN A 346 -1.17 8.76 7.06
N GLY A 347 -0.30 9.77 7.16
CA GLY A 347 -0.49 11.10 6.59
C GLY A 347 0.47 11.43 5.43
N GLY A 348 1.10 12.59 5.52
CA GLY A 348 1.94 13.19 4.48
C GLY A 348 3.29 12.48 4.27
N PHE A 349 4.03 12.95 3.25
CA PHE A 349 5.39 12.48 2.98
C PHE A 349 6.36 12.95 4.06
N PHE A 350 7.48 12.23 4.25
CA PHE A 350 8.50 12.60 5.22
C PHE A 350 9.91 12.12 4.83
N ALA A 351 10.91 12.79 5.40
CA ALA A 351 12.31 12.43 5.28
C ALA A 351 12.68 11.29 6.25
N PRO A 352 13.79 10.56 6.04
CA PRO A 352 14.15 9.41 6.86
C PRO A 352 14.25 9.67 8.38
N ASP A 353 14.54 10.89 8.80
CA ASP A 353 14.59 11.31 10.20
C ASP A 353 13.21 11.62 10.80
N GLY A 354 12.17 11.74 9.97
CA GLY A 354 10.81 12.06 10.39
C GLY A 354 10.40 13.52 10.15
N ASP A 355 11.19 14.29 9.38
CA ASP A 355 10.81 15.64 8.96
C ASP A 355 9.71 15.60 7.88
N PRO A 356 8.53 16.24 8.05
CA PRO A 356 7.49 16.29 7.02
C PRO A 356 7.97 16.94 5.72
N LEU A 357 7.65 16.32 4.58
CA LEU A 357 7.99 16.77 3.23
C LEU A 357 6.75 17.30 2.51
N GLY A 358 6.17 18.36 3.07
CA GLY A 358 4.96 19.02 2.61
C GLY A 358 4.36 19.87 3.71
N GLY A 359 3.36 20.68 3.36
CA GLY A 359 2.69 21.56 4.30
C GLY A 359 1.90 20.77 5.34
N LEU A 360 2.12 21.11 6.60
CA LEU A 360 1.40 20.54 7.73
C LEU A 360 1.00 21.67 8.67
N VAL A 361 -0.31 21.82 8.86
CA VAL A 361 -0.90 22.75 9.81
C VAL A 361 -1.83 21.97 10.71
N ILE A 362 -1.70 22.16 12.02
CA ILE A 362 -2.48 21.43 13.03
C ILE A 362 -3.06 22.44 14.01
N ASP A 363 -4.38 22.50 14.16
CA ASP A 363 -5.06 23.50 14.99
C ASP A 363 -4.68 24.95 14.64
N GLY A 364 -4.44 25.23 13.35
CA GLY A 364 -3.95 26.52 12.86
C GLY A 364 -2.46 26.79 13.13
N GLU A 365 -1.76 25.91 13.84
CA GLU A 365 -0.33 26.00 14.10
C GLU A 365 0.47 25.44 12.92
N TRP A 366 1.42 26.22 12.41
CA TRP A 366 2.29 25.81 11.33
C TRP A 366 3.38 24.85 11.83
N VAL A 367 3.44 23.67 11.23
CA VAL A 367 4.47 22.67 11.53
C VAL A 367 5.54 22.64 10.43
N SER A 368 5.13 22.60 9.17
CA SER A 368 6.03 22.58 8.01
C SER A 368 5.39 23.32 6.84
N GLU A 369 6.22 23.81 5.92
CA GLU A 369 5.77 24.56 4.76
C GLU A 369 5.25 23.68 3.59
N PRO A 370 4.24 24.13 2.85
CA PRO A 370 3.87 23.54 1.57
C PRO A 370 5.03 23.50 0.58
N THR A 371 5.17 22.37 -0.10
CA THR A 371 5.96 22.32 -1.34
C THR A 371 5.15 23.03 -2.43
N PRO A 372 5.71 24.06 -3.10
CA PRO A 372 4.98 24.83 -4.10
C PRO A 372 4.30 23.96 -5.16
N GLY A 373 3.04 24.27 -5.46
CA GLY A 373 2.23 23.55 -6.45
C GLY A 373 1.82 22.11 -6.08
N ARG A 374 2.12 21.61 -4.86
CA ARG A 374 1.62 20.32 -4.40
C ARG A 374 0.22 20.43 -3.80
N SER A 375 -0.59 19.41 -4.07
CA SER A 375 -1.94 19.31 -3.56
C SER A 375 -1.98 18.86 -2.10
N CYS A 376 -2.90 19.47 -1.36
CA CYS A 376 -3.09 19.27 0.06
C CYS A 376 -4.57 19.05 0.38
N LEU A 377 -4.81 18.30 1.46
CA LEU A 377 -6.12 18.18 2.09
C LEU A 377 -6.23 19.25 3.17
N GLY A 378 -7.21 20.13 3.05
CA GLY A 378 -7.65 21.03 4.11
C GLY A 378 -8.82 20.40 4.88
N LEU A 379 -8.77 20.50 6.21
CA LEU A 379 -9.82 20.02 7.12
C LEU A 379 -10.22 21.16 8.07
N GLY A 380 -11.48 21.60 7.97
CA GLY A 380 -12.14 22.49 8.91
C GLY A 380 -13.14 21.71 9.76
N ASP A 381 -13.98 22.43 10.51
CA ASP A 381 -15.03 21.76 11.30
C ASP A 381 -15.99 21.03 10.35
N GLU A 382 -16.71 21.72 9.45
CA GLU A 382 -17.70 21.09 8.54
C GLU A 382 -17.31 21.18 7.07
N VAL A 383 -16.05 21.48 6.78
CA VAL A 383 -15.56 21.67 5.41
C VAL A 383 -14.26 20.93 5.21
N ALA A 384 -14.17 20.21 4.09
CA ALA A 384 -12.95 19.61 3.62
C ALA A 384 -12.72 20.00 2.17
N LEU A 385 -11.48 20.34 1.83
CA LEU A 385 -11.12 20.84 0.50
C LEU A 385 -9.82 20.19 0.05
N VAL A 386 -9.68 19.99 -1.26
CA VAL A 386 -8.43 19.58 -1.88
C VAL A 386 -8.00 20.66 -2.85
N ASP A 387 -6.77 21.15 -2.70
CA ASP A 387 -6.21 22.15 -3.59
C ASP A 387 -4.69 22.13 -3.58
N ALA A 388 -4.07 22.66 -4.64
CA ALA A 388 -2.67 23.02 -4.61
C ALA A 388 -2.49 24.24 -3.71
N LEU A 389 -1.58 24.15 -2.74
CA LEU A 389 -1.32 25.23 -1.80
C LEU A 389 0.08 25.79 -2.01
N ASP A 390 0.14 27.10 -2.24
CA ASP A 390 1.36 27.87 -2.04
C ASP A 390 1.36 28.51 -0.65
N TRP A 391 2.52 28.98 -0.22
CA TRP A 391 2.64 29.67 1.05
C TRP A 391 3.52 30.92 0.96
N TYR A 392 3.25 31.84 1.88
CA TYR A 392 4.04 33.02 2.07
C TYR A 392 4.40 33.20 3.55
N GLY A 393 5.67 33.01 3.88
CA GLY A 393 6.27 33.39 5.15
C GLY A 393 7.23 34.56 5.03
N GLU A 394 7.08 35.54 5.91
CA GLU A 394 7.91 36.73 5.98
C GLU A 394 8.20 37.09 7.45
N VAL A 395 9.40 37.58 7.69
CA VAL A 395 9.82 38.14 8.97
C VAL A 395 10.03 39.63 8.79
N LEU A 396 9.28 40.43 9.54
CA LEU A 396 9.44 41.87 9.58
C LEU A 396 10.41 42.24 10.71
N THR A 397 11.48 42.95 10.36
CA THR A 397 12.52 43.44 11.29
C THR A 397 12.74 44.95 11.06
N PRO A 398 13.44 45.66 11.96
CA PRO A 398 13.83 47.05 11.72
C PRO A 398 14.73 47.24 10.50
N ALA A 399 15.49 46.20 10.13
CA ALA A 399 16.37 46.21 8.97
C ALA A 399 15.64 45.93 7.64
N GLY A 400 14.35 45.58 7.69
CA GLY A 400 13.53 45.23 6.54
C GLY A 400 12.87 43.86 6.66
N ALA A 401 12.23 43.44 5.58
CA ALA A 401 11.50 42.19 5.52
C ALA A 401 12.36 41.05 4.95
N LEU A 402 12.31 39.88 5.60
CA LEU A 402 13.05 38.69 5.22
C LEU A 402 12.10 37.57 4.82
N ARG A 403 12.35 36.98 3.65
CA ARG A 403 11.57 35.84 3.16
C ARG A 403 11.95 34.58 3.92
N LEU A 404 10.96 33.88 4.48
CA LEU A 404 11.17 32.54 5.03
C LEU A 404 11.27 31.50 3.90
N SER A 405 12.20 30.58 4.06
CA SER A 405 12.42 29.43 3.18
C SER A 405 11.76 28.15 3.70
N GLY A 406 11.46 28.09 5.01
CA GLY A 406 10.80 26.94 5.61
C GLY A 406 10.71 27.03 7.13
N LEU A 407 10.15 25.99 7.73
CA LEU A 407 9.93 25.86 9.18
C LEU A 407 10.46 24.52 9.67
N ASN A 408 10.92 24.47 10.93
CA ASN A 408 11.21 23.23 11.65
C ASN A 408 12.07 22.18 10.91
N ARG A 409 13.01 22.62 10.08
CA ARG A 409 13.90 21.72 9.35
C ARG A 409 15.31 22.26 9.31
N ARG A 410 16.28 21.43 8.91
CA ARG A 410 17.66 21.92 8.72
C ARG A 410 17.69 22.99 7.63
N ARG A 411 18.39 24.10 7.90
CA ARG A 411 18.69 25.13 6.90
C ARG A 411 19.63 24.57 5.83
N ARG A 412 19.44 25.00 4.58
CA ARG A 412 20.40 24.85 3.49
C ARG A 412 21.10 26.20 3.25
N ALA A 413 22.14 26.19 2.41
CA ALA A 413 22.85 27.42 2.07
C ALA A 413 21.91 28.47 1.44
N GLY A 414 21.93 29.70 1.99
CA GLY A 414 21.10 30.81 1.51
C GLY A 414 19.65 30.79 1.98
N GLU A 415 19.25 29.85 2.83
CA GLU A 415 17.88 29.77 3.36
C GLU A 415 17.74 30.49 4.71
N VAL A 416 16.52 30.95 4.99
CA VAL A 416 16.08 31.42 6.32
C VAL A 416 15.00 30.48 6.85
N ILE A 417 15.25 29.85 7.99
CA ILE A 417 14.36 28.86 8.60
C ILE A 417 13.82 29.35 9.95
N LEU A 418 12.54 29.07 10.19
CA LEU A 418 11.89 29.33 11.47
C LEU A 418 11.83 28.07 12.37
N PHE A 419 12.65 28.12 13.41
CA PHE A 419 12.63 27.43 14.71
C PHE A 419 11.37 27.61 15.54
N THR A 420 10.57 26.55 15.75
CA THR A 420 9.37 26.55 16.61
C THR A 420 9.53 25.55 17.76
N PRO A 421 8.77 25.67 18.87
CA PRO A 421 8.79 24.66 19.95
C PRO A 421 8.45 23.23 19.48
N ARG A 422 7.77 23.07 18.32
CA ARG A 422 7.52 21.76 17.72
C ARG A 422 8.79 21.04 17.30
N TYR A 423 9.88 21.76 17.04
CA TYR A 423 11.16 21.14 16.66
C TYR A 423 11.79 20.34 17.83
N GLY A 424 11.70 20.91 19.02
CA GLY A 424 12.38 20.44 20.21
C GLY A 424 12.93 21.60 21.03
N GLY A 425 13.85 21.28 21.96
CA GLY A 425 14.42 22.29 22.85
C GLY A 425 15.60 23.08 22.27
N THR A 426 16.18 22.63 21.16
CA THR A 426 17.34 23.26 20.52
C THR A 426 17.27 23.11 19.00
N THR A 427 17.82 24.08 18.28
CA THR A 427 18.06 23.97 16.82
C THR A 427 19.17 22.95 16.52
N PRO A 428 19.33 22.49 15.28
CA PRO A 428 20.44 21.62 14.88
C PRO A 428 21.81 22.29 15.07
N ALA A 429 22.80 21.49 15.41
CA ALA A 429 24.20 21.93 15.35
C ALA A 429 24.60 22.18 13.90
N ASP A 430 25.04 23.39 13.62
CA ASP A 430 25.60 23.81 12.33
C ASP A 430 26.51 25.01 12.59
N PRO A 431 27.84 24.87 12.45
CA PRO A 431 28.79 25.94 12.76
C PRO A 431 28.70 27.12 11.77
N SER A 432 28.00 26.96 10.64
CA SER A 432 27.87 27.96 9.60
C SER A 432 26.56 28.73 9.71
N GLY A 433 26.59 30.07 9.75
CA GLY A 433 25.38 30.90 9.78
C GLY A 433 25.10 31.56 11.13
N VAL A 434 23.92 32.16 11.25
CA VAL A 434 23.50 32.97 12.40
C VAL A 434 22.10 32.56 12.84
N GLU A 435 21.91 32.51 14.15
CA GLU A 435 20.63 32.23 14.78
C GLU A 435 20.19 33.38 15.69
N VAL A 436 18.90 33.70 15.65
CA VAL A 436 18.28 34.79 16.41
C VAL A 436 17.18 34.19 17.28
N VAL A 437 17.41 34.18 18.60
CA VAL A 437 16.43 33.71 19.58
C VAL A 437 15.44 34.83 19.85
N VAL A 438 14.15 34.55 19.73
CA VAL A 438 13.06 35.52 19.84
C VAL A 438 12.09 35.06 20.93
N VAL A 439 11.74 35.97 21.84
CA VAL A 439 10.74 35.76 22.90
C VAL A 439 9.82 36.97 22.93
N GLY A 440 8.50 36.77 22.99
CA GLY A 440 7.58 37.92 23.03
C GLY A 440 7.57 38.79 21.75
N GLY A 441 8.10 38.29 20.63
CA GLY A 441 8.27 39.07 19.40
C GLY A 441 9.44 40.04 19.48
N ILE A 442 10.36 39.83 20.42
CA ILE A 442 11.55 40.65 20.64
C ILE A 442 12.78 39.76 20.53
N VAL A 443 13.81 40.23 19.82
CA VAL A 443 15.10 39.57 19.76
C VAL A 443 15.70 39.52 21.15
N ARG A 444 15.99 38.31 21.63
CA ARG A 444 16.64 38.06 22.92
C ARG A 444 18.14 37.91 22.76
N GLU A 445 18.57 37.20 21.73
CA GLU A 445 19.97 36.89 21.50
C GLU A 445 20.22 36.69 20.00
N VAL A 446 21.41 37.08 19.54
CA VAL A 446 21.93 36.77 18.21
C VAL A 446 23.20 35.97 18.40
N ARG A 447 23.28 34.79 17.78
CA ARG A 447 24.31 33.78 18.00
C ARG A 447 24.93 33.38 16.68
N SER A 448 26.24 33.18 16.67
CA SER A 448 26.93 32.54 15.55
C SER A 448 26.78 31.01 15.64
N GLY A 449 26.56 30.38 14.49
CA GLY A 449 26.28 28.95 14.39
C GLY A 449 24.89 28.55 14.91
N GLY A 450 24.68 27.23 15.00
CA GLY A 450 23.46 26.60 15.47
C GLY A 450 23.53 26.10 16.91
N SER A 451 22.59 25.23 17.27
CA SER A 451 22.36 24.72 18.64
C SER A 451 21.79 25.76 19.62
N SER A 452 21.09 26.78 19.13
CA SER A 452 20.41 27.74 20.00
C SER A 452 19.23 27.08 20.74
N PRO A 453 19.01 27.41 22.02
CA PRO A 453 17.82 26.98 22.72
C PRO A 453 16.58 27.57 22.07
N ILE A 454 15.55 26.74 21.87
CA ILE A 454 14.24 27.16 21.38
C ILE A 454 13.35 27.43 22.59
N PRO A 455 12.97 28.71 22.86
CA PRO A 455 12.12 29.03 24.01
C PRO A 455 10.73 28.41 23.87
N SER A 456 10.12 27.96 24.97
CA SER A 456 8.78 27.36 24.95
C SER A 456 7.67 28.33 24.52
N ASP A 457 7.90 29.63 24.67
CA ASP A 457 7.02 30.75 24.31
C ASP A 457 7.64 31.65 23.23
N GLY A 458 8.59 31.10 22.45
CA GLY A 458 9.38 31.84 21.48
C GLY A 458 9.74 31.03 20.25
N SER A 459 10.65 31.60 19.46
CA SER A 459 11.11 31.04 18.20
C SER A 459 12.59 31.26 18.00
N VAL A 460 13.18 30.58 17.02
CA VAL A 460 14.55 30.86 16.56
C VAL A 460 14.52 31.09 15.05
N LEU A 461 15.04 32.22 14.56
CA LEU A 461 15.35 32.36 13.14
C LEU A 461 16.76 31.89 12.88
N SER A 462 16.95 31.14 11.81
CA SER A 462 18.22 30.52 11.45
C SER A 462 18.52 30.81 10.00
N ALA A 463 19.60 31.53 9.71
CA ALA A 463 20.02 31.85 8.35
C ALA A 463 21.47 31.42 8.08
N GLY A 464 21.72 30.92 6.87
CA GLY A 464 23.06 30.52 6.42
C GLY A 464 23.47 31.18 5.11
N GLY A 465 24.77 31.17 4.80
CA GLY A 465 25.30 31.76 3.57
C GLY A 465 25.01 33.26 3.46
N SER A 466 24.61 33.73 2.29
CA SER A 466 24.30 35.15 2.04
C SER A 466 23.14 35.70 2.88
N ALA A 467 22.24 34.85 3.39
CA ALA A 467 21.13 35.27 4.23
C ALA A 467 21.53 35.55 5.68
N ALA A 468 22.71 35.09 6.13
CA ALA A 468 23.18 35.27 7.51
C ALA A 468 23.39 36.76 7.87
N ALA A 469 23.91 37.55 6.93
CA ALA A 469 24.14 38.98 7.11
C ALA A 469 22.87 39.76 7.50
N ALA A 470 21.69 39.30 7.04
CA ALA A 470 20.42 39.91 7.38
C ALA A 470 19.98 39.66 8.84
N LEU A 471 20.51 38.63 9.48
CA LEU A 471 20.28 38.35 10.90
C LEU A 471 21.39 38.93 11.80
N GLU A 472 22.63 39.03 11.29
CA GLU A 472 23.77 39.60 12.00
C GLU A 472 23.60 41.08 12.39
N VAL A 473 22.78 41.82 11.64
CA VAL A 473 22.49 43.23 11.92
C VAL A 473 21.51 43.43 13.08
N LEU A 474 20.79 42.39 13.49
CA LEU A 474 19.83 42.47 14.59
C LEU A 474 20.54 42.54 15.95
N ARG A 475 19.87 43.14 16.93
CA ARG A 475 20.37 43.32 18.29
C ARG A 475 19.31 42.91 19.31
N PRO A 476 19.72 42.44 20.52
CA PRO A 476 18.78 42.25 21.61
C PRO A 476 17.91 43.50 21.85
N GLY A 477 16.59 43.32 21.93
CA GLY A 477 15.60 44.40 22.02
C GLY A 477 14.90 44.76 20.71
N ASP A 478 15.42 44.34 19.55
CA ASP A 478 14.78 44.60 18.27
C ASP A 478 13.42 43.89 18.16
N PRO A 479 12.36 44.55 17.66
CA PRO A 479 11.10 43.90 17.41
C PRO A 479 11.17 42.99 16.19
N LEU A 480 10.48 41.86 16.27
CA LEU A 480 10.40 40.87 15.20
C LEU A 480 8.99 40.33 15.09
N ARG A 481 8.41 40.39 13.89
CA ARG A 481 7.08 39.85 13.61
C ARG A 481 7.14 38.84 12.48
N VAL A 482 6.59 37.65 12.74
CA VAL A 482 6.42 36.61 11.72
C VAL A 482 5.01 36.70 11.12
N ALA A 483 4.93 36.75 9.80
CA ALA A 483 3.69 36.67 9.04
C ALA A 483 3.71 35.42 8.15
N LEU A 484 2.75 34.52 8.36
CA LEU A 484 2.58 33.29 7.58
C LEU A 484 1.20 33.28 6.92
N SER A 485 1.11 32.87 5.67
CA SER A 485 -0.15 32.71 4.95
C SER A 485 -0.12 31.57 3.94
N LEU A 486 -1.25 30.89 3.78
CA LEU A 486 -1.52 29.91 2.73
C LEU A 486 -2.30 30.58 1.59
N ARG A 487 -2.02 30.14 0.36
CA ARG A 487 -2.69 30.61 -0.85
C ARG A 487 -3.19 29.39 -1.63
N PRO A 488 -4.51 29.16 -1.68
CA PRO A 488 -5.08 28.07 -2.46
C PRO A 488 -5.09 28.46 -3.94
N ALA A 489 -4.68 27.55 -4.82
CA ALA A 489 -4.65 27.80 -6.26
C ALA A 489 -6.05 28.07 -6.84
N SER A 490 -7.10 27.51 -6.24
CA SER A 490 -8.49 27.77 -6.62
C SER A 490 -9.00 29.17 -6.25
N GLY A 491 -8.36 29.84 -5.29
CA GLY A 491 -8.89 31.06 -4.68
C GLY A 491 -10.18 30.85 -3.86
N ASP A 492 -10.57 29.60 -3.55
CA ASP A 492 -11.81 29.30 -2.83
C ASP A 492 -11.81 29.92 -1.42
N PRO A 493 -12.73 30.85 -1.11
CA PRO A 493 -12.75 31.53 0.18
C PRO A 493 -13.07 30.60 1.35
N ARG A 494 -13.64 29.41 1.12
CA ARG A 494 -13.91 28.43 2.17
C ARG A 494 -12.65 27.93 2.84
N TRP A 495 -11.49 28.05 2.21
CA TRP A 495 -10.20 27.78 2.84
C TRP A 495 -10.00 28.58 4.13
N GLN A 496 -10.61 29.76 4.28
CA GLN A 496 -10.56 30.55 5.53
C GLN A 496 -11.11 29.81 6.77
N ASN A 497 -11.94 28.78 6.56
CA ASN A 497 -12.53 27.95 7.61
C ASN A 497 -11.74 26.66 7.88
N ILE A 498 -10.61 26.47 7.21
CA ILE A 498 -9.74 25.30 7.38
C ILE A 498 -8.84 25.50 8.60
N ARG A 499 -8.83 24.50 9.48
CA ARG A 499 -8.04 24.45 10.72
C ARG A 499 -6.79 23.62 10.56
N HIS A 500 -6.87 22.52 9.81
CA HIS A 500 -5.77 21.60 9.58
C HIS A 500 -5.44 21.48 8.11
N VAL A 501 -4.18 21.24 7.79
CA VAL A 501 -3.70 20.99 6.43
C VAL A 501 -2.74 19.82 6.46
N VAL A 502 -2.91 18.87 5.55
CA VAL A 502 -1.93 17.81 5.29
C VAL A 502 -1.67 17.77 3.79
N CYS A 503 -0.44 18.11 3.39
CA CYS A 503 -0.01 18.03 2.01
C CYS A 503 0.53 16.65 1.67
N GLY A 504 0.12 16.14 0.52
CA GLY A 504 0.66 14.93 -0.07
C GLY A 504 0.92 15.20 -1.54
N GLY A 505 -0.06 14.85 -2.36
CA GLY A 505 -0.01 14.98 -3.80
C GLY A 505 0.36 13.65 -4.47
N PRO A 506 0.04 13.51 -5.77
CA PRO A 506 -0.70 14.48 -6.57
C PRO A 506 -2.21 14.50 -6.27
N ARG A 507 -2.91 15.54 -6.74
CA ARG A 507 -4.38 15.51 -6.87
C ARG A 507 -4.78 14.36 -7.78
N LEU A 508 -5.78 13.61 -7.36
CA LEU A 508 -6.25 12.40 -8.04
C LEU A 508 -7.56 12.64 -8.79
N ALA A 509 -8.46 13.41 -8.19
CA ALA A 509 -9.76 13.73 -8.76
C ALA A 509 -10.15 15.19 -8.55
N SER A 510 -10.93 15.71 -9.50
CA SER A 510 -11.51 17.05 -9.46
C SER A 510 -12.91 17.00 -10.06
N GLY A 511 -13.92 17.51 -9.35
CA GLY A 511 -15.29 17.56 -9.87
C GLY A 511 -15.86 16.18 -10.25
N GLY A 512 -15.46 15.12 -9.53
CA GLY A 512 -15.88 13.74 -9.80
C GLY A 512 -15.17 13.08 -10.98
N VAL A 513 -14.15 13.72 -11.56
CA VAL A 513 -13.38 13.18 -12.68
C VAL A 513 -12.01 12.72 -12.21
N ALA A 514 -11.71 11.43 -12.43
CA ALA A 514 -10.41 10.84 -12.14
C ALA A 514 -9.36 11.33 -13.15
N ARG A 515 -8.54 12.30 -12.73
CA ARG A 515 -7.48 12.89 -13.54
C ARG A 515 -6.28 13.24 -12.67
N PRO A 516 -5.39 12.27 -12.39
CA PRO A 516 -4.18 12.53 -11.62
C PRO A 516 -3.35 13.66 -12.24
N SER A 517 -3.00 14.66 -11.44
CA SER A 517 -2.07 15.72 -11.82
C SER A 517 -0.62 15.19 -11.82
N HIS A 518 0.28 15.92 -12.49
CA HIS A 518 1.70 15.54 -12.53
C HIS A 518 2.45 15.96 -11.25
N GLU A 519 2.28 17.21 -10.79
CA GLU A 519 2.89 17.80 -9.58
C GLU A 519 4.38 17.45 -9.35
N GLY A 520 5.16 17.32 -10.43
CA GLY A 520 6.58 16.94 -10.36
C GLY A 520 6.88 15.49 -9.91
N PHE A 521 5.87 14.62 -9.75
CA PHE A 521 6.10 13.23 -9.36
C PHE A 521 6.68 12.39 -10.52
N PRO A 522 7.67 11.52 -10.27
CA PRO A 522 8.33 10.73 -11.31
C PRO A 522 7.43 9.61 -11.84
N GLU A 523 7.71 9.15 -13.07
CA GLU A 523 6.95 8.10 -13.76
C GLU A 523 6.81 6.83 -12.92
N GLY A 524 7.89 6.30 -12.33
CA GLY A 524 7.80 5.09 -11.53
C GLY A 524 6.99 5.23 -10.24
N PHE A 525 6.79 6.45 -9.73
CA PHE A 525 5.84 6.70 -8.66
C PHE A 525 4.39 6.73 -9.17
N ARG A 526 4.17 7.23 -10.39
CA ARG A 526 2.84 7.48 -10.96
C ARG A 526 2.23 6.23 -11.61
N ASP A 527 3.03 5.57 -12.45
CA ASP A 527 2.56 4.60 -13.43
C ASP A 527 2.83 3.16 -13.00
N ARG A 528 3.59 2.95 -11.92
CA ARG A 528 3.76 1.62 -11.30
C ARG A 528 2.81 1.44 -10.13
N ARG A 529 2.47 0.17 -9.87
CA ARG A 529 1.64 -0.21 -8.74
C ARG A 529 2.42 -0.16 -7.45
N HIS A 530 1.86 0.54 -6.48
CA HIS A 530 2.37 0.62 -5.12
C HIS A 530 1.23 0.48 -4.13
N PRO A 531 1.52 0.13 -2.86
CA PRO A 531 0.62 0.43 -1.77
C PRO A 531 0.37 1.94 -1.74
N ARG A 532 -0.86 2.37 -1.47
CA ARG A 532 -1.27 3.78 -1.52
C ARG A 532 -2.12 4.12 -0.30
N THR A 533 -1.97 5.36 0.16
CA THR A 533 -2.94 6.03 1.02
C THR A 533 -3.43 7.27 0.29
N ALA A 534 -4.72 7.56 0.37
CA ALA A 534 -5.32 8.74 -0.22
C ALA A 534 -6.52 9.23 0.58
N ALA A 535 -6.87 10.50 0.37
CA ALA A 535 -8.06 11.11 0.93
C ALA A 535 -8.97 11.63 -0.18
N GLY A 536 -10.27 11.48 0.01
CA GLY A 536 -11.32 12.00 -0.87
C GLY A 536 -12.37 12.80 -0.11
N VAL A 537 -13.00 13.74 -0.79
CA VAL A 537 -14.15 14.51 -0.31
C VAL A 537 -15.32 14.16 -1.23
N ALA A 538 -16.39 13.60 -0.65
CA ALA A 538 -17.61 13.26 -1.36
C ALA A 538 -18.52 14.49 -1.52
N ALA A 539 -19.51 14.40 -2.41
CA ALA A 539 -20.45 15.50 -2.69
C ALA A 539 -21.27 15.93 -1.46
N ASP A 540 -21.53 15.01 -0.53
CA ASP A 540 -22.24 15.27 0.74
C ASP A 540 -21.31 15.79 1.85
N GLY A 541 -20.04 16.05 1.54
CA GLY A 541 -19.01 16.46 2.49
C GLY A 541 -18.36 15.30 3.26
N SER A 542 -18.81 14.06 3.10
CA SER A 542 -18.19 12.90 3.74
C SER A 542 -16.72 12.79 3.33
N LEU A 543 -15.87 12.47 4.30
CA LEU A 543 -14.46 12.19 4.06
C LEU A 543 -14.27 10.70 3.75
N LEU A 544 -13.44 10.43 2.75
CA LEU A 544 -12.97 9.10 2.40
C LEU A 544 -11.49 8.99 2.73
N LEU A 545 -11.09 8.06 3.61
CA LEU A 545 -9.68 7.69 3.79
C LEU A 545 -9.47 6.30 3.19
N VAL A 546 -8.70 6.24 2.11
CA VAL A 546 -8.55 5.02 1.30
C VAL A 546 -7.12 4.49 1.42
N VAL A 547 -7.01 3.20 1.72
CA VAL A 547 -5.76 2.45 1.81
C VAL A 547 -5.79 1.30 0.81
N VAL A 548 -4.71 1.13 0.06
CA VAL A 548 -4.50 0.06 -0.91
C VAL A 548 -3.24 -0.69 -0.53
N ASP A 549 -3.34 -1.98 -0.24
CA ASP A 549 -2.15 -2.81 -0.01
C ASP A 549 -1.36 -3.02 -1.30
N GLY A 550 -0.10 -3.42 -1.21
CA GLY A 550 0.70 -3.73 -2.39
C GLY A 550 1.99 -4.47 -2.05
N ARG A 551 2.77 -4.83 -3.08
CA ARG A 551 4.06 -5.56 -2.99
C ARG A 551 3.94 -6.98 -2.41
N TRP A 552 2.73 -7.52 -2.33
CA TRP A 552 2.46 -8.90 -1.95
C TRP A 552 1.74 -9.60 -3.11
N PRO A 553 2.44 -10.19 -4.09
CA PRO A 553 1.85 -10.56 -5.38
C PRO A 553 0.56 -11.35 -5.36
N GLU A 554 0.40 -12.27 -4.42
CA GLU A 554 -0.81 -13.10 -4.29
C GLU A 554 -1.96 -12.35 -3.60
N HIS A 555 -1.63 -11.45 -2.67
CA HIS A 555 -2.56 -10.65 -1.88
C HIS A 555 -2.97 -9.37 -2.62
N SER A 556 -2.01 -8.47 -2.86
CA SER A 556 -2.22 -7.22 -3.56
C SER A 556 -0.94 -6.74 -4.25
N LEU A 557 -1.06 -6.37 -5.53
CA LEU A 557 0.01 -5.70 -6.28
C LEU A 557 0.05 -4.18 -6.04
N GLY A 558 -1.03 -3.60 -5.53
CA GLY A 558 -1.18 -2.15 -5.39
C GLY A 558 -1.90 -1.50 -6.56
N MET A 559 -1.80 -0.17 -6.63
CA MET A 559 -2.41 0.64 -7.70
C MET A 559 -1.45 1.66 -8.27
N THR A 560 -1.58 1.90 -9.57
CA THR A 560 -1.09 3.14 -10.21
C THR A 560 -1.93 4.33 -9.72
N LEU A 561 -1.47 5.55 -9.91
CA LEU A 561 -2.27 6.72 -9.52
C LEU A 561 -3.57 6.83 -10.34
N SER A 562 -3.56 6.41 -11.60
CA SER A 562 -4.75 6.37 -12.45
C SER A 562 -5.77 5.31 -12.01
N GLU A 563 -5.30 4.15 -11.52
CA GLU A 563 -6.16 3.15 -10.89
C GLU A 563 -6.76 3.68 -9.59
N LEU A 564 -5.94 4.27 -8.72
CA LEU A 564 -6.36 4.84 -7.43
C LEU A 564 -7.37 5.98 -7.60
N ALA A 565 -7.17 6.87 -8.58
CA ALA A 565 -8.10 7.96 -8.85
C ALA A 565 -9.49 7.45 -9.28
N ARG A 566 -9.53 6.41 -10.12
CA ARG A 566 -10.80 5.77 -10.51
C ARG A 566 -11.47 5.06 -9.34
N GLU A 567 -10.69 4.45 -8.45
CA GLU A 567 -11.21 3.85 -7.21
C GLU A 567 -11.84 4.89 -6.29
N LEU A 568 -11.18 6.04 -6.07
CA LEU A 568 -11.73 7.11 -5.24
C LEU A 568 -13.03 7.67 -5.81
N VAL A 569 -13.09 7.89 -7.13
CA VAL A 569 -14.32 8.34 -7.80
C VAL A 569 -15.42 7.29 -7.72
N SER A 570 -15.12 5.99 -7.87
CA SER A 570 -16.12 4.92 -7.74
C SER A 570 -16.67 4.79 -6.33
N LEU A 571 -15.88 5.17 -5.31
CA LEU A 571 -16.29 5.29 -3.91
C LEU A 571 -17.06 6.59 -3.61
N GLY A 572 -17.19 7.49 -4.59
CA GLY A 572 -17.98 8.72 -4.50
C GLY A 572 -17.18 10.00 -4.21
N ALA A 573 -15.84 9.97 -4.29
CA ALA A 573 -15.04 11.18 -4.17
C ALA A 573 -15.28 12.13 -5.35
N VAL A 574 -15.58 13.39 -5.05
CA VAL A 574 -15.63 14.50 -6.01
C VAL A 574 -14.23 15.10 -6.17
N ASP A 575 -13.54 15.30 -5.05
CA ASP A 575 -12.17 15.76 -5.00
C ASP A 575 -11.32 14.75 -4.23
N ALA A 576 -10.09 14.50 -4.67
CA ALA A 576 -9.22 13.56 -3.98
C ALA A 576 -7.74 13.89 -4.16
N VAL A 577 -6.94 13.49 -3.17
CA VAL A 577 -5.49 13.70 -3.12
C VAL A 577 -4.78 12.45 -2.63
N ASN A 578 -3.65 12.13 -3.26
CA ASN A 578 -2.76 11.07 -2.78
C ASN A 578 -1.99 11.53 -1.54
N LEU A 579 -1.75 10.61 -0.60
CA LEU A 579 -0.92 10.80 0.59
C LEU A 579 0.33 9.89 0.52
N ASP A 580 1.14 9.81 1.58
CA ASP A 580 2.30 8.92 1.56
C ASP A 580 1.86 7.46 1.44
N GLY A 581 2.62 6.68 0.66
CA GLY A 581 2.28 5.32 0.29
C GLY A 581 3.41 4.34 0.58
N GLY A 582 3.47 3.24 -0.17
CA GLY A 582 4.47 2.22 0.06
C GLY A 582 4.39 1.63 1.47
N GLY A 583 5.54 1.46 2.13
CA GLY A 583 5.59 0.89 3.48
C GLY A 583 4.92 1.72 4.57
N SER A 584 4.65 3.00 4.30
CA SER A 584 3.92 3.90 5.20
C SER A 584 2.41 3.59 5.24
N THR A 585 1.88 2.98 4.17
CA THR A 585 0.46 2.69 3.98
C THR A 585 -0.10 1.84 5.12
N THR A 586 -0.90 2.47 5.98
CA THR A 586 -1.46 1.83 7.17
C THR A 586 -2.88 2.31 7.40
N LEU A 587 -3.80 1.38 7.68
CA LEU A 587 -5.14 1.63 8.17
C LEU A 587 -5.31 0.97 9.54
N VAL A 588 -5.72 1.75 10.53
CA VAL A 588 -5.99 1.31 11.89
C VAL A 588 -7.50 1.42 12.13
N VAL A 589 -8.11 0.37 12.67
CA VAL A 589 -9.52 0.32 13.05
C VAL A 589 -9.65 -0.37 14.39
N GLY A 590 -10.29 0.27 15.37
CA GLY A 590 -10.47 -0.32 16.71
C GLY A 590 -9.16 -0.64 17.42
N GLY A 591 -8.12 0.18 17.19
CA GLY A 591 -6.80 0.02 17.81
C GLY A 591 -5.89 -1.05 17.19
N ALA A 592 -6.31 -1.71 16.11
CA ALA A 592 -5.51 -2.71 15.40
C ALA A 592 -5.30 -2.32 13.93
N VAL A 593 -4.14 -2.69 13.37
CA VAL A 593 -3.85 -2.54 11.95
C VAL A 593 -4.76 -3.49 11.16
N LEU A 594 -5.52 -2.94 10.21
CA LEU A 594 -6.49 -3.69 9.41
C LEU A 594 -5.86 -4.30 8.15
N ASN A 595 -5.00 -3.52 7.48
CA ASN A 595 -4.36 -3.90 6.23
C ASN A 595 -3.08 -4.72 6.47
N ARG A 596 -2.39 -5.13 5.40
CA ARG A 596 -1.11 -5.82 5.49
C ARG A 596 0.03 -4.88 5.06
N PRO A 597 0.77 -4.26 6.00
CA PRO A 597 1.91 -3.41 5.69
C PRO A 597 2.91 -4.07 4.75
N SER A 598 3.49 -3.29 3.83
CA SER A 598 4.33 -3.83 2.76
C SER A 598 5.78 -4.07 3.15
N ASP A 599 6.24 -3.45 4.24
CA ASP A 599 7.61 -3.60 4.71
C ASP A 599 7.77 -4.93 5.46
N GLU A 600 8.94 -5.55 5.34
CA GLU A 600 9.21 -6.84 5.99
C GLU A 600 9.15 -6.75 7.52
N GLY A 601 9.50 -5.59 8.08
CA GLY A 601 9.39 -5.28 9.51
C GLY A 601 7.97 -4.97 9.99
N GLY A 602 6.96 -5.08 9.12
CA GLY A 602 5.57 -4.74 9.43
C GLY A 602 5.28 -3.24 9.29
N GLU A 603 4.50 -2.70 10.21
CA GLU A 603 4.08 -1.30 10.19
C GLU A 603 5.27 -0.34 10.33
N ARG A 604 5.41 0.56 9.35
CA ARG A 604 6.47 1.57 9.34
C ARG A 604 6.14 2.73 10.28
N PRO A 605 7.09 3.19 11.12
CA PRO A 605 6.99 4.47 11.79
C PRO A 605 7.03 5.65 10.79
N VAL A 606 6.02 6.53 10.84
CA VAL A 606 5.82 7.70 9.97
C VAL A 606 5.87 9.01 10.76
N SER A 607 5.92 10.16 10.08
CA SER A 607 5.96 11.51 10.70
C SER A 607 4.63 11.98 11.27
N ASP A 608 3.54 11.63 10.60
CA ASP A 608 2.20 12.10 10.92
C ASP A 608 1.14 11.10 10.43
N ALA A 609 -0.02 11.17 11.06
CA ALA A 609 -1.18 10.34 10.76
C ALA A 609 -2.45 11.17 10.74
N LEU A 610 -3.44 10.75 9.95
CA LEU A 610 -4.80 11.25 10.01
C LEU A 610 -5.61 10.37 10.95
N VAL A 611 -6.11 10.94 12.04
CA VAL A 611 -6.94 10.24 13.04
C VAL A 611 -8.40 10.65 12.91
N VAL A 612 -9.30 9.70 13.17
CA VAL A 612 -10.75 9.90 13.21
C VAL A 612 -11.20 9.89 14.67
N LEU A 613 -11.75 11.01 15.15
CA LEU A 613 -12.12 11.23 16.54
C LEU A 613 -13.59 11.59 16.65
N PRO A 614 -14.33 11.08 17.65
CA PRO A 614 -15.64 11.63 17.97
C PRO A 614 -15.52 13.13 18.22
N ARG A 615 -16.43 13.94 17.68
CA ARG A 615 -16.40 15.39 17.92
C ARG A 615 -16.47 15.72 19.40
N GLY A 616 -15.71 16.73 19.80
CA GLY A 616 -15.62 17.19 21.19
C GLY A 616 -14.61 16.41 22.04
N LEU A 617 -14.00 15.34 21.52
CA LEU A 617 -12.89 14.68 22.19
C LEU A 617 -11.62 15.52 22.05
N SER A 618 -11.12 16.07 23.17
CA SER A 618 -9.85 16.77 23.19
C SER A 618 -8.69 15.77 23.25
N ILE A 619 -7.73 15.86 22.33
CA ILE A 619 -6.42 15.20 22.50
C ILE A 619 -5.60 16.04 23.49
N PRO A 620 -5.21 15.50 24.65
CA PRO A 620 -4.32 16.22 25.55
C PRO A 620 -2.99 16.48 24.82
N PRO A 621 -2.52 17.72 24.72
CA PRO A 621 -1.20 17.97 24.15
C PRO A 621 -0.14 17.31 25.04
N SER A 622 0.73 16.47 24.48
CA SER A 622 1.87 15.94 25.26
C SER A 622 2.92 17.02 25.54
N ARG A 623 2.87 18.14 24.80
CA ARG A 623 3.59 19.39 25.05
C ARG A 623 2.67 20.58 24.79
N PRO A 624 2.62 21.60 25.67
CA PRO A 624 1.82 22.78 25.42
C PRO A 624 2.23 23.41 24.08
N ALA A 625 1.26 23.67 23.20
CA ALA A 625 1.49 24.45 22.00
C ALA A 625 1.95 25.85 22.44
N GLY A 626 3.24 26.15 22.24
CA GLY A 626 3.79 27.42 22.63
C GLY A 626 3.13 28.53 21.82
N ARG A 627 2.48 29.50 22.48
CA ARG A 627 2.16 30.79 21.84
C ARG A 627 3.46 31.59 21.71
N TRP A 628 4.29 31.18 20.78
CA TRP A 628 5.40 31.95 20.27
C TRP A 628 4.92 33.23 19.57
N ALA A 629 5.46 34.34 20.03
CA ALA A 629 4.80 35.64 20.04
C ALA A 629 4.73 36.39 18.69
N GLY A 630 3.64 37.15 18.51
CA GLY A 630 3.41 38.10 17.40
C GLY A 630 2.43 37.63 16.32
N THR A 631 1.94 36.41 16.40
CA THR A 631 1.06 35.81 15.39
C THR A 631 -0.42 36.16 15.62
N GLY A 632 -0.91 37.17 14.89
CA GLY A 632 -2.34 37.26 14.54
C GLY A 632 -2.72 36.26 13.44
N THR A 633 -2.04 35.12 13.34
CA THR A 633 -2.04 34.30 12.13
C THR A 633 -3.06 33.17 12.24
N ARG A 634 -4.28 33.45 11.78
CA ARG A 634 -4.94 32.41 10.99
C ARG A 634 -4.01 32.08 9.80
N PRO A 635 -4.00 30.85 9.27
CA PRO A 635 -3.27 30.54 8.03
C PRO A 635 -3.69 31.43 6.85
N TRP A 636 -4.81 32.15 7.00
CA TRP A 636 -5.48 32.89 5.95
C TRP A 636 -5.39 34.40 6.22
N PRO A 637 -5.12 35.23 5.19
CA PRO A 637 -5.23 36.67 5.34
C PRO A 637 -6.66 37.06 5.77
N PRO A 638 -6.85 38.17 6.53
CA PRO A 638 -8.19 38.70 6.79
C PRO A 638 -8.89 39.04 5.46
N PRO A 639 -10.23 38.93 5.37
CA PRO A 639 -10.96 39.30 4.15
C PRO A 639 -10.65 40.75 3.77
N PRO A 640 -10.68 41.10 2.46
CA PRO A 640 -10.66 42.51 2.07
C PRO A 640 -11.82 43.21 2.78
N GLY A 641 -11.53 44.34 3.43
CA GLY A 641 -12.55 45.14 4.12
C GLY A 641 -13.64 45.60 3.15
N PRO A 642 -14.84 45.95 3.67
CA PRO A 642 -15.94 46.46 2.86
C PRO A 642 -15.57 47.72 2.07
#